data_AF-A0A6P4Z7S0-F1
#
_entry.id   AF-A0A6P4Z7S0-F1
#
_cell.length_a   1.000
_cell.length_b   1.000
_cell.length_c   1.000
_cell.angle_alpha   90.00
_cell.angle_beta   90.00
_cell.angle_gamma   90.00
#
_symmetry.space_group_name_H-M   'P 1'
#
loop_
_entity.id
_entity.type
_entity.pdbx_description
1 polymer ?
#
loop_
_entity_poly.entity_id
_entity_poly.type
_entity_poly.pdbx_seq_one_letter_code
_entity_poly.pdbx_strand_id
1 'polypeptide(L)'
;MKRRVVWRGGPRYDFSQVPTKKKGASGTSTSTTSQGEGRCRNTDHVANRDQEMGTLEPNVRPDVADMPDFAVLSSIPLGNITSYVSQLRQHSAVTMCDPHATVFVLPDFHEDQSKLMVNKYHFVQRCAKAINATCQWVYCCSCSKREQELMQSLSTRIVDGASGILDNYCIHIKATEHIVDDFDRQNDIAPSIDDGDHNYTIPSCFAEETAPAAHQADVFKVFGDGMYCIKSGIDSSRTNSYGIVHCSKNMACLTCEHGVHSCSHVSDLKKLLEDDNNLCDITLQELNDLIQTANKVSSSVSRTVCLSSETINFNVIPGQYTNSPGYNPHQFCHDNTITFTSDEKVCPNCTSDLEVGDEDGEMTLPLFTRSFMFSSKVYYKTCPTCNSSVHFDGKKEAILNMGTFLVSHEVLRDYMYHFLQTGMTLFGYHQTLCKHLRDAGFLDFHTRLTYNKFRQAWYSFLKLLDINYDSGFQCPECGPEPKVVICDGTALSFRRELLPWDHMSQQDVAAKGEVQNSGSSYQERVFVKTARGRQLLLEFLNDGLTPPAMDELLKNVPLSLATLLKKPIPEYLKPFLTILAQKSPICGVLHPSEKLHDFISNISNGVGVSDSIENMTYLQHQIPALFEVMKQTEGCCVPEDLRPLLQDLLVVAESPFASKQPVSDHLSSEADGMEELSFFPALPRVRDRGKYLADGKKGASGKVCRKSSGGHPSLLPGLFLLHCEHGINYGFEVMLRHESPNTPFTVMRTRFQNVPDTVIYDNSCNLHNYCLNRDPLLFKNTWFLVDRLHWKNHKGCSVGYRLSSYPQYDSINSQAVEQCNSTLKKLKGQLSYMTPTNFMGQAKLFLWYKNQTIADKICS
;
A
#
# COMPACT_ATOMS: atom_id res chain seq x y z
N MET A 1 -5.89 7.19 31.19
CA MET A 1 -6.92 6.39 31.87
C MET A 1 -8.09 6.13 30.94
N LYS A 2 -8.44 4.84 30.78
CA LYS A 2 -9.46 4.22 29.90
C LYS A 2 -9.37 4.51 28.39
N ARG A 3 -8.30 4.00 27.78
CA ARG A 3 -8.38 3.17 26.55
C ARG A 3 -7.96 1.76 27.02
N ARG A 4 -8.57 0.67 26.59
CA ARG A 4 -8.67 0.23 25.20
C ARG A 4 -10.02 -0.48 24.98
N VAL A 5 -10.40 -0.64 23.73
CA VAL A 5 -11.02 -1.83 23.11
C VAL A 5 -10.16 -2.03 21.88
N VAL A 6 -9.56 -3.22 21.69
CA VAL A 6 -8.71 -3.49 20.52
C VAL A 6 -9.55 -4.23 19.50
N TRP A 7 -10.21 -3.47 18.62
CA TRP A 7 -10.82 -4.03 17.42
C TRP A 7 -9.71 -4.46 16.47
N ARG A 8 -9.47 -5.77 16.39
CA ARG A 8 -8.53 -6.35 15.43
C ARG A 8 -9.36 -6.82 14.25
N GLY A 9 -9.19 -6.20 13.08
CA GLY A 9 -9.50 -6.89 11.83
C GLY A 9 -8.54 -8.06 11.71
N GLY A 10 -8.78 -9.15 12.46
CA GLY A 10 -7.90 -10.31 12.53
C GLY A 10 -7.48 -10.66 11.11
N PRO A 11 -6.19 -10.91 10.84
CA PRO A 11 -5.74 -11.12 9.48
C PRO A 11 -6.52 -12.31 8.93
N ARG A 12 -7.44 -12.02 8.00
CA ARG A 12 -7.94 -13.01 7.06
C ARG A 12 -6.80 -13.20 6.09
N TYR A 13 -6.10 -14.30 6.29
CA TYR A 13 -4.91 -14.57 5.51
C TYR A 13 -5.34 -15.01 4.12
N ASP A 14 -4.88 -14.28 3.11
CA ASP A 14 -5.03 -14.65 1.71
C ASP A 14 -4.00 -15.73 1.36
N PHE A 15 -4.48 -16.96 1.34
CA PHE A 15 -3.67 -18.13 1.03
C PHE A 15 -3.76 -18.52 -0.46
N SER A 16 -4.45 -17.75 -1.30
CA SER A 16 -4.61 -18.03 -2.72
C SER A 16 -3.28 -18.02 -3.49
N GLN A 17 -2.24 -17.37 -2.96
CA GLN A 17 -0.91 -17.26 -3.58
C GLN A 17 0.10 -18.32 -3.13
N VAL A 18 -0.31 -19.30 -2.31
CA VAL A 18 0.61 -20.28 -1.72
C VAL A 18 0.78 -21.49 -2.68
N PRO A 19 2.02 -21.81 -3.13
CA PRO A 19 2.24 -22.87 -4.12
C PRO A 19 1.81 -24.25 -3.60
N THR A 20 1.00 -24.97 -4.36
CA THR A 20 0.72 -26.39 -4.08
C THR A 20 2.00 -27.21 -4.32
N LYS A 21 2.48 -27.95 -3.31
CA LYS A 21 3.56 -28.94 -3.48
C LYS A 21 3.15 -29.93 -4.58
N LYS A 22 3.77 -29.85 -5.76
CA LYS A 22 3.64 -30.88 -6.79
C LYS A 22 4.30 -32.16 -6.27
N LYS A 23 3.52 -33.25 -6.14
CA LYS A 23 4.06 -34.62 -5.97
C LYS A 23 4.76 -35.00 -7.28
N GLY A 24 6.10 -34.92 -7.27
CA GLY A 24 6.98 -35.35 -8.36
C GLY A 24 7.52 -36.76 -8.11
N ALA A 25 7.52 -37.56 -9.17
CA ALA A 25 7.80 -38.99 -9.24
C ALA A 25 9.25 -39.39 -8.91
N SER A 26 9.38 -40.66 -8.51
CA SER A 26 10.60 -41.45 -8.39
C SER A 26 11.37 -41.54 -9.70
N GLY A 27 12.70 -41.46 -9.64
CA GLY A 27 13.56 -41.95 -10.73
C GLY A 27 14.94 -41.31 -10.81
N THR A 28 15.94 -42.12 -10.48
CA THR A 28 17.35 -42.07 -10.90
C THR A 28 18.27 -40.97 -10.33
N SER A 29 19.08 -41.47 -9.41
CA SER A 29 20.28 -40.95 -8.76
C SER A 29 21.48 -40.77 -9.70
N THR A 30 22.33 -39.78 -9.39
CA THR A 30 23.79 -39.98 -9.28
C THR A 30 24.36 -39.12 -8.14
N SER A 31 24.95 -39.85 -7.17
CA SER A 31 25.98 -39.52 -6.16
C SER A 31 25.73 -38.43 -5.09
N THR A 32 25.43 -38.93 -3.89
CA THR A 32 25.81 -38.48 -2.53
C THR A 32 27.34 -38.22 -2.41
N THR A 33 27.85 -37.42 -1.47
CA THR A 33 27.67 -37.53 -0.01
C THR A 33 27.66 -36.20 0.76
N SER A 34 26.81 -36.16 1.78
CA SER A 34 26.85 -35.26 2.94
C SER A 34 26.96 -36.09 4.21
N GLN A 35 27.71 -35.62 5.21
CA GLN A 35 27.39 -35.61 6.65
C GLN A 35 28.66 -35.06 7.37
N GLY A 36 28.62 -34.06 8.25
CA GLY A 36 27.89 -34.00 9.53
C GLY A 36 28.57 -34.99 10.50
N GLU A 37 29.18 -34.69 11.63
CA GLU A 37 29.03 -33.64 12.66
C GLU A 37 30.30 -33.69 13.56
N GLY A 38 30.49 -32.76 14.52
CA GLY A 38 31.31 -33.03 15.71
C GLY A 38 32.12 -31.85 16.27
N ARG A 39 31.74 -31.42 17.47
CA ARG A 39 32.31 -30.33 18.29
C ARG A 39 33.65 -30.68 18.98
N CYS A 40 34.46 -29.62 19.15
CA CYS A 40 35.30 -29.26 20.31
C CYS A 40 36.67 -29.95 20.56
N ARG A 41 37.72 -29.09 20.53
CA ARG A 41 38.93 -29.01 21.41
C ARG A 41 39.86 -30.24 21.35
N ASN A 42 41.16 -30.13 21.07
CA ASN A 42 42.20 -29.23 21.57
C ASN A 42 43.48 -29.42 20.73
N THR A 43 44.42 -28.48 20.86
CA THR A 43 45.90 -28.59 20.69
C THR A 43 46.54 -29.82 20.00
N ASP A 44 47.52 -29.51 19.14
CA ASP A 44 48.69 -30.29 18.67
C ASP A 44 48.70 -30.88 17.24
N HIS A 45 49.68 -30.39 16.48
CA HIS A 45 50.56 -31.00 15.45
C HIS A 45 50.05 -31.67 14.14
N VAL A 46 50.47 -31.07 13.00
CA VAL A 46 51.21 -31.64 11.83
C VAL A 46 50.56 -32.65 10.84
N ALA A 47 50.44 -32.20 9.57
CA ALA A 47 50.66 -32.82 8.23
C ALA A 47 49.99 -34.14 7.69
N ASN A 48 49.31 -33.98 6.53
CA ASN A 48 49.28 -34.75 5.24
C ASN A 48 48.92 -36.28 5.09
N ARG A 49 48.14 -36.55 3.99
CA ARG A 49 48.01 -37.73 3.07
C ARG A 49 46.89 -38.82 3.20
N ASP A 50 46.11 -38.94 2.10
CA ASP A 50 45.56 -40.07 1.26
C ASP A 50 44.88 -41.39 1.76
N GLN A 51 43.86 -41.85 0.98
CA GLN A 51 43.40 -43.23 0.59
C GLN A 51 41.98 -43.83 0.95
N GLU A 52 41.20 -44.19 -0.11
CA GLU A 52 40.40 -45.44 -0.46
C GLU A 52 39.32 -46.07 0.49
N MET A 53 38.01 -46.24 0.14
CA MET A 53 37.23 -47.17 -0.75
C MET A 53 36.42 -48.34 -0.08
N GLY A 54 35.16 -48.58 -0.54
CA GLY A 54 34.37 -49.86 -0.58
C GLY A 54 33.65 -50.38 0.70
N THR A 55 32.52 -51.10 0.73
CA THR A 55 31.62 -51.77 -0.26
C THR A 55 30.38 -52.45 0.42
N LEU A 56 29.20 -52.39 -0.27
CA LEU A 56 28.14 -53.42 -0.52
C LEU A 56 27.25 -54.08 0.60
N GLU A 57 25.92 -53.79 0.54
CA GLU A 57 24.71 -54.67 0.35
C GLU A 57 24.42 -55.98 1.17
N PRO A 58 23.22 -56.65 1.10
CA PRO A 58 21.78 -56.29 0.83
C PRO A 58 20.71 -57.09 1.69
N ASN A 59 19.41 -57.03 1.28
CA ASN A 59 18.27 -57.99 1.51
C ASN A 59 17.49 -57.95 2.86
N VAL A 60 16.18 -58.24 3.04
CA VAL A 60 15.01 -58.76 2.27
C VAL A 60 13.72 -58.51 3.11
N ARG A 61 12.52 -58.45 2.50
CA ARG A 61 11.20 -58.35 3.19
C ARG A 61 10.75 -59.68 3.83
N PRO A 62 9.83 -59.63 4.82
CA PRO A 62 8.75 -60.62 4.86
C PRO A 62 7.34 -60.03 5.07
N ASP A 63 6.33 -60.85 4.73
CA ASP A 63 4.88 -60.61 4.70
C ASP A 63 4.14 -61.43 5.80
N VAL A 64 3.10 -60.82 6.40
CA VAL A 64 1.76 -61.31 6.87
C VAL A 64 1.57 -62.24 8.12
N ALA A 65 0.50 -61.92 8.90
CA ALA A 65 -0.31 -62.63 9.95
C ALA A 65 0.07 -62.34 11.43
N ASP A 66 -0.80 -62.01 12.42
CA ASP A 66 -2.22 -62.32 12.74
C ASP A 66 -2.95 -61.20 13.57
N MET A 67 -4.30 -61.22 13.57
CA MET A 67 -5.35 -60.32 14.15
C MET A 67 -5.67 -60.56 15.67
N PRO A 68 -6.32 -59.65 16.46
CA PRO A 68 -7.76 -59.31 16.33
C PRO A 68 -8.23 -57.85 16.64
N ASP A 69 -9.48 -57.62 16.22
CA ASP A 69 -10.29 -56.40 16.14
C ASP A 69 -10.47 -55.54 17.41
N PHE A 70 -10.43 -54.21 17.21
CA PHE A 70 -11.42 -53.28 17.78
C PHE A 70 -11.69 -52.09 16.83
N ALA A 71 -12.92 -52.08 16.32
CA ALA A 71 -13.68 -51.06 15.59
C ALA A 71 -13.12 -49.63 15.37
N VAL A 72 -12.91 -49.31 14.08
CA VAL A 72 -13.32 -48.10 13.32
C VAL A 72 -13.20 -46.72 14.00
N LEU A 73 -12.12 -45.99 13.68
CA LEU A 73 -12.14 -44.54 13.49
C LEU A 73 -11.49 -44.21 12.13
N SER A 74 -12.20 -43.41 11.35
CA SER A 74 -12.10 -43.24 9.91
C SER A 74 -10.82 -42.56 9.41
N SER A 75 -10.13 -43.19 8.46
CA SER A 75 -9.16 -42.53 7.58
C SER A 75 -9.88 -41.57 6.63
N ILE A 76 -9.71 -40.26 6.83
CA ILE A 76 -10.29 -39.22 5.96
C ILE A 76 -9.61 -39.29 4.57
N PRO A 77 -10.35 -39.35 3.45
CA PRO A 77 -9.75 -39.38 2.11
C PRO A 77 -8.93 -38.11 1.83
N LEU A 78 -7.69 -38.27 1.32
CA LEU A 78 -6.78 -37.16 0.99
C LEU A 78 -7.41 -36.10 0.04
N GLY A 79 -8.40 -36.50 -0.76
CA GLY A 79 -9.14 -35.61 -1.68
C GLY A 79 -9.97 -34.55 -0.96
N ASN A 80 -10.58 -34.89 0.18
CA ASN A 80 -11.50 -34.00 0.90
C ASN A 80 -10.74 -32.86 1.58
N ILE A 81 -9.57 -33.14 2.18
CA ILE A 81 -8.70 -32.12 2.78
C ILE A 81 -8.20 -31.13 1.73
N THR A 82 -7.78 -31.63 0.55
CA THR A 82 -7.27 -30.78 -0.53
C THR A 82 -8.34 -29.81 -1.04
N SER A 83 -9.57 -30.30 -1.24
CA SER A 83 -10.70 -29.47 -1.65
C SER A 83 -11.06 -28.43 -0.58
N TYR A 84 -11.07 -28.84 0.69
CA TYR A 84 -11.41 -27.94 1.79
C TYR A 84 -10.38 -26.82 1.94
N VAL A 85 -9.09 -27.16 1.94
CA VAL A 85 -7.99 -26.18 1.94
C VAL A 85 -8.15 -25.24 0.74
N SER A 86 -8.38 -25.76 -0.48
CA SER A 86 -8.56 -24.91 -1.66
C SER A 86 -9.64 -23.85 -1.48
N GLN A 87 -10.77 -24.19 -0.85
CA GLN A 87 -11.85 -23.22 -0.62
C GLN A 87 -11.58 -22.25 0.52
N LEU A 88 -10.98 -22.72 1.62
CA LEU A 88 -10.52 -21.83 2.69
C LEU A 88 -9.54 -20.79 2.14
N ARG A 89 -8.68 -21.19 1.21
CA ARG A 89 -7.72 -20.31 0.53
C ARG A 89 -8.42 -19.35 -0.44
N GLN A 90 -9.29 -19.88 -1.31
CA GLN A 90 -10.04 -19.08 -2.29
C GLN A 90 -10.88 -17.97 -1.64
N HIS A 91 -11.48 -18.27 -0.48
CA HIS A 91 -12.37 -17.34 0.21
C HIS A 91 -11.72 -16.63 1.41
N SER A 92 -10.42 -16.85 1.66
CA SER A 92 -9.69 -16.35 2.85
C SER A 92 -10.47 -16.56 4.15
N ALA A 93 -11.00 -17.76 4.30
CA ALA A 93 -12.02 -18.06 5.31
C ALA A 93 -11.43 -18.45 6.68
N VAL A 94 -10.11 -18.36 6.85
CA VAL A 94 -9.42 -18.61 8.13
C VAL A 94 -9.05 -17.27 8.76
N THR A 95 -9.48 -17.05 10.01
CA THR A 95 -9.20 -15.84 10.78
C THR A 95 -8.37 -16.20 12.01
N MET A 96 -7.27 -15.47 12.25
CA MET A 96 -6.45 -15.62 13.46
C MET A 96 -6.96 -14.68 14.55
N CYS A 97 -7.29 -15.25 15.71
CA CYS A 97 -8.01 -14.58 16.79
C CYS A 97 -7.10 -14.08 17.92
N ASP A 98 -5.78 -14.26 17.81
CA ASP A 98 -4.81 -13.81 18.82
C ASP A 98 -3.47 -13.42 18.17
N PRO A 99 -2.68 -12.54 18.82
CA PRO A 99 -1.38 -12.11 18.30
C PRO A 99 -0.30 -13.19 18.30
N HIS A 100 -0.46 -14.28 19.06
CA HIS A 100 0.54 -15.35 19.16
C HIS A 100 0.32 -16.45 18.11
N ALA A 101 -0.65 -16.27 17.20
CA ALA A 101 -1.03 -17.26 16.19
C ALA A 101 -1.35 -18.62 16.82
N THR A 102 -2.08 -18.63 17.94
CA THR A 102 -2.41 -19.86 18.69
C THR A 102 -3.86 -20.28 18.53
N VAL A 103 -4.76 -19.40 18.09
CA VAL A 103 -6.20 -19.59 17.98
C VAL A 103 -6.68 -19.12 16.60
N PHE A 104 -7.32 -20.03 15.88
CA PHE A 104 -7.85 -19.83 14.53
C PHE A 104 -9.34 -20.15 14.51
N VAL A 105 -10.10 -19.44 13.67
CA VAL A 105 -11.49 -19.74 13.37
C VAL A 105 -11.71 -19.89 11.87
N LEU A 106 -12.47 -20.90 11.50
CA LEU A 106 -12.78 -21.26 10.12
C LEU A 106 -14.21 -21.85 10.01
N PRO A 107 -14.92 -21.64 8.88
CA PRO A 107 -16.23 -22.25 8.65
C PRO A 107 -16.10 -23.76 8.50
N ASP A 108 -17.16 -24.52 8.81
CA ASP A 108 -17.19 -25.97 8.64
C ASP A 108 -17.25 -26.36 7.14
N PHE A 109 -17.07 -27.66 6.82
CA PHE A 109 -17.00 -28.15 5.44
C PHE A 109 -18.01 -29.28 5.16
N HIS A 110 -18.79 -29.16 4.09
CA HIS A 110 -19.59 -30.26 3.57
C HIS A 110 -18.73 -31.12 2.63
N GLU A 111 -18.33 -32.30 3.10
CA GLU A 111 -17.49 -33.23 2.34
C GLU A 111 -18.16 -33.69 1.03
N ASP A 112 -19.44 -34.10 1.10
CA ASP A 112 -20.19 -34.60 -0.07
C ASP A 112 -20.41 -33.56 -1.15
N GLN A 113 -20.62 -32.30 -0.75
CA GLN A 113 -20.88 -31.18 -1.67
C GLN A 113 -19.61 -30.44 -2.06
N SER A 114 -18.48 -30.77 -1.42
CA SER A 114 -17.23 -30.02 -1.49
C SER A 114 -17.50 -28.51 -1.41
N LYS A 115 -18.07 -28.03 -0.30
CA LYS A 115 -18.38 -26.60 -0.08
C LYS A 115 -18.21 -26.17 1.38
N LEU A 116 -17.81 -24.91 1.62
CA LEU A 116 -17.83 -24.28 2.95
C LEU A 116 -19.28 -24.13 3.45
N MET A 117 -19.51 -24.46 4.72
CA MET A 117 -20.79 -24.22 5.39
C MET A 117 -20.93 -22.76 5.80
N VAL A 118 -22.13 -22.23 5.62
CA VAL A 118 -22.51 -20.91 6.14
C VAL A 118 -23.05 -21.09 7.56
N ASN A 119 -22.72 -20.18 8.48
CA ASN A 119 -23.21 -20.15 9.87
C ASN A 119 -22.76 -21.30 10.79
N LYS A 120 -21.79 -22.12 10.37
CA LYS A 120 -21.18 -23.15 11.22
C LYS A 120 -19.67 -22.99 11.21
N TYR A 121 -19.07 -22.81 12.38
CA TYR A 121 -17.64 -22.49 12.53
C TYR A 121 -17.01 -23.36 13.60
N HIS A 122 -15.71 -23.56 13.47
CA HIS A 122 -14.90 -24.24 14.46
C HIS A 122 -13.70 -23.40 14.86
N PHE A 123 -13.32 -23.50 16.14
CA PHE A 123 -12.09 -22.95 16.66
C PHE A 123 -11.02 -24.04 16.68
N VAL A 124 -9.87 -23.75 16.10
CA VAL A 124 -8.68 -24.59 16.16
C VAL A 124 -7.63 -23.86 16.97
N GLN A 125 -7.15 -24.49 18.03
CA GLN A 125 -6.11 -23.96 18.91
C GLN A 125 -4.87 -24.84 18.83
N ARG A 126 -3.68 -24.23 18.92
CA ARG A 126 -2.40 -24.93 19.00
C ARG A 126 -1.58 -24.54 20.22
N CYS A 127 -0.76 -25.45 20.73
CA CYS A 127 0.22 -25.20 21.78
C CYS A 127 1.50 -26.02 21.56
N ALA A 128 2.64 -25.54 22.08
CA ALA A 128 3.91 -26.26 22.00
C ALA A 128 4.01 -27.32 23.11
N LYS A 129 4.44 -28.54 22.76
CA LYS A 129 4.66 -29.66 23.69
C LYS A 129 5.98 -30.36 23.38
N ALA A 130 6.66 -30.87 24.40
CA ALA A 130 7.85 -31.70 24.24
C ALA A 130 7.39 -33.14 24.13
N ILE A 131 7.47 -33.70 22.93
CA ILE A 131 7.16 -35.09 22.65
C ILE A 131 8.48 -35.78 22.33
N ASN A 132 8.87 -36.78 23.13
CA ASN A 132 10.11 -37.53 22.94
C ASN A 132 11.35 -36.62 22.78
N ALA A 133 11.44 -35.59 23.65
CA ALA A 133 12.48 -34.56 23.63
C ALA A 133 12.52 -33.64 22.39
N THR A 134 11.52 -33.69 21.51
CA THR A 134 11.33 -32.74 20.40
C THR A 134 10.16 -31.79 20.68
N CYS A 135 10.35 -30.48 20.49
CA CYS A 135 9.26 -29.50 20.60
C CYS A 135 8.41 -29.52 19.33
N GLN A 136 7.12 -29.74 19.47
CA GLN A 136 6.17 -29.82 18.35
C GLN A 136 4.90 -29.03 18.68
N TRP A 137 4.24 -28.51 17.63
CA TRP A 137 2.89 -27.96 17.76
C TRP A 137 1.89 -29.10 17.91
N VAL A 138 0.97 -28.96 18.86
CA VAL A 138 -0.15 -29.89 19.04
C VAL A 138 -1.44 -29.09 19.00
N TYR A 139 -2.40 -29.57 18.21
CA TYR A 139 -3.65 -28.88 17.90
C TYR A 139 -4.85 -29.52 18.62
N CYS A 140 -5.89 -28.71 18.85
CA CYS A 140 -7.21 -29.16 19.24
C CYS A 140 -8.30 -28.36 18.52
N CYS A 141 -9.46 -28.97 18.27
CA CYS A 141 -10.56 -28.34 17.55
C CYS A 141 -11.87 -28.41 18.34
N SER A 142 -12.71 -27.37 18.24
CA SER A 142 -14.03 -27.33 18.88
C SER A 142 -15.02 -28.37 18.34
N CYS A 143 -14.72 -29.03 17.22
CA CYS A 143 -15.55 -30.13 16.73
C CYS A 143 -15.49 -31.38 17.61
N SER A 144 -14.47 -31.51 18.49
CA SER A 144 -14.27 -32.68 19.37
C SER A 144 -13.98 -32.24 20.80
N LYS A 145 -15.04 -32.17 21.63
CA LYS A 145 -14.93 -31.78 23.04
C LYS A 145 -14.00 -32.71 23.83
N ARG A 146 -14.05 -34.02 23.54
CA ARG A 146 -13.21 -35.04 24.17
C ARG A 146 -11.72 -34.83 23.90
N GLU A 147 -11.36 -34.44 22.68
CA GLU A 147 -9.97 -34.10 22.33
C GLU A 147 -9.51 -32.79 22.98
N GLN A 148 -10.37 -31.78 23.08
CA GLN A 148 -10.04 -30.55 23.81
C GLN A 148 -9.75 -30.82 25.29
N GLU A 149 -10.58 -31.64 25.94
CA GLU A 149 -10.39 -32.03 27.34
C GLU A 149 -9.10 -32.84 27.52
N LEU A 150 -8.84 -33.80 26.63
CA LEU A 150 -7.60 -34.57 26.61
C LEU A 150 -6.39 -33.63 26.46
N MET A 151 -6.39 -32.76 25.46
CA MET A 151 -5.28 -31.83 25.19
C MET A 151 -4.99 -30.87 26.36
N GLN A 152 -6.04 -30.43 27.06
CA GLN A 152 -5.90 -29.60 28.26
C GLN A 152 -5.36 -30.37 29.47
N SER A 153 -5.54 -31.69 29.51
CA SER A 153 -5.03 -32.57 30.58
C SER A 153 -3.58 -33.01 30.39
N LEU A 154 -3.03 -32.89 29.17
CA LEU A 154 -1.66 -33.32 28.88
C LEU A 154 -0.61 -32.38 29.49
N SER A 155 0.42 -32.97 30.08
CA SER A 155 1.65 -32.27 30.53
C SER A 155 2.33 -31.52 29.38
N THR A 156 3.18 -30.52 29.67
CA THR A 156 4.03 -29.86 28.67
C THR A 156 5.13 -30.79 28.13
N ARG A 157 5.50 -31.83 28.88
CA ARG A 157 6.46 -32.88 28.49
C ARG A 157 5.77 -34.25 28.48
N ILE A 158 5.81 -34.92 27.33
CA ILE A 158 5.17 -36.21 27.04
C ILE A 158 6.29 -37.21 26.71
N VAL A 159 6.43 -38.24 27.55
CA VAL A 159 7.62 -39.12 27.58
C VAL A 159 7.44 -40.41 26.78
N ASP A 160 6.21 -40.81 26.42
CA ASP A 160 5.93 -41.91 25.46
C ASP A 160 4.44 -41.91 25.02
N GLY A 161 4.13 -42.43 23.81
CA GLY A 161 2.75 -42.70 23.34
C GLY A 161 2.05 -41.63 22.46
N ALA A 162 2.77 -40.64 21.93
CA ALA A 162 2.18 -39.53 21.19
C ALA A 162 1.69 -39.86 19.76
N SER A 163 2.12 -40.97 19.17
CA SER A 163 1.76 -41.37 17.80
C SER A 163 0.24 -41.54 17.62
N GLY A 164 -0.48 -42.06 18.62
CA GLY A 164 -1.94 -42.23 18.54
C GLY A 164 -2.77 -40.94 18.64
N ILE A 165 -2.18 -39.83 19.12
CA ILE A 165 -2.88 -38.53 19.28
C ILE A 165 -2.84 -37.73 17.97
N LEU A 166 -1.70 -37.76 17.26
CA LEU A 166 -1.50 -37.03 16.00
C LEU A 166 -2.23 -37.68 14.81
N ASP A 167 -2.42 -38.99 14.83
CA ASP A 167 -3.04 -39.73 13.72
C ASP A 167 -4.57 -39.51 13.61
N ASN A 168 -5.21 -39.02 14.67
CA ASN A 168 -6.68 -38.89 14.78
C ASN A 168 -7.22 -37.47 14.57
N TYR A 169 -6.44 -36.55 13.99
CA TYR A 169 -6.92 -35.19 13.75
C TYR A 169 -8.10 -35.10 12.79
N CYS A 170 -9.07 -34.28 13.19
CA CYS A 170 -10.22 -33.92 12.36
C CYS A 170 -9.77 -33.14 11.11
N ILE A 171 -10.68 -33.04 10.14
CA ILE A 171 -10.42 -32.33 8.89
C ILE A 171 -10.07 -30.84 9.11
N HIS A 172 -10.62 -30.19 10.15
CA HIS A 172 -10.33 -28.79 10.48
C HIS A 172 -8.89 -28.59 10.99
N ILE A 173 -8.39 -29.51 11.82
CA ILE A 173 -7.00 -29.47 12.29
C ILE A 173 -6.07 -29.70 11.11
N LYS A 174 -6.28 -30.78 10.34
CA LYS A 174 -5.45 -31.10 9.17
C LYS A 174 -5.41 -29.97 8.13
N ALA A 175 -6.56 -29.32 7.90
CA ALA A 175 -6.62 -28.15 7.03
C ALA A 175 -5.88 -26.94 7.62
N THR A 176 -6.00 -26.71 8.93
CA THR A 176 -5.29 -25.62 9.63
C THR A 176 -3.79 -25.85 9.64
N GLU A 177 -3.30 -27.05 9.95
CA GLU A 177 -1.87 -27.42 9.88
C GLU A 177 -1.30 -27.17 8.50
N HIS A 178 -1.96 -27.66 7.44
CA HIS A 178 -1.53 -27.44 6.06
C HIS A 178 -1.44 -25.94 5.71
N ILE A 179 -2.30 -25.12 6.29
CA ILE A 179 -2.34 -23.67 6.04
C ILE A 179 -1.28 -22.93 6.88
N VAL A 180 -1.14 -23.29 8.15
CA VAL A 180 -0.32 -22.59 9.14
C VAL A 180 1.14 -22.99 9.07
N ASP A 181 1.48 -24.22 8.66
CA ASP A 181 2.87 -24.66 8.48
C ASP A 181 3.64 -23.80 7.44
N ASP A 182 2.94 -23.36 6.39
CA ASP A 182 3.51 -22.45 5.39
C ASP A 182 3.70 -21.04 5.95
N PHE A 183 2.79 -20.58 6.82
CA PHE A 183 2.88 -19.31 7.53
C PHE A 183 4.05 -19.30 8.52
N ASP A 184 4.18 -20.33 9.35
CA ASP A 184 5.25 -20.46 10.33
C ASP A 184 6.62 -20.43 9.66
N ARG A 185 6.78 -21.15 8.54
CA ARG A 185 8.04 -21.18 7.77
C ARG A 185 8.42 -19.84 7.17
N GLN A 186 7.44 -19.05 6.73
CA GLN A 186 7.69 -17.71 6.17
C GLN A 186 8.06 -16.68 7.24
N ASN A 187 7.64 -16.91 8.48
CA ASN A 187 7.81 -15.98 9.59
C ASN A 187 8.81 -16.47 10.66
N ASP A 188 9.50 -17.58 10.40
CA ASP A 188 10.46 -18.23 11.31
C ASP A 188 9.88 -18.54 12.70
N ILE A 189 8.64 -19.00 12.74
CA ILE A 189 7.92 -19.37 13.97
C ILE A 189 8.12 -20.86 14.23
N ALA A 190 8.72 -21.21 15.37
CA ALA A 190 8.91 -22.59 15.81
C ALA A 190 8.26 -22.84 17.17
N PRO A 191 7.80 -24.07 17.47
CA PRO A 191 7.27 -24.41 18.79
C PRO A 191 8.37 -24.34 19.85
N SER A 192 8.15 -23.57 20.92
CA SER A 192 9.05 -23.47 22.07
C SER A 192 8.29 -23.72 23.38
N ILE A 193 8.93 -24.41 24.33
CA ILE A 193 8.38 -24.68 25.66
C ILE A 193 9.09 -23.77 26.64
N ASP A 194 8.38 -22.81 27.21
CA ASP A 194 8.90 -21.97 28.29
C ASP A 194 8.95 -22.76 29.59
N ASP A 195 10.15 -22.95 30.15
CA ASP A 195 10.39 -23.51 31.48
C ASP A 195 10.26 -22.40 32.55
N GLY A 196 9.06 -21.87 32.77
CA GLY A 196 8.68 -21.12 33.99
C GLY A 196 9.29 -19.72 34.24
N ASP A 197 8.45 -18.84 34.76
CA ASP A 197 8.72 -17.49 35.31
C ASP A 197 9.11 -16.34 34.35
N HIS A 198 8.08 -15.56 34.02
CA HIS A 198 8.03 -14.14 33.69
C HIS A 198 8.72 -13.58 32.42
N ASN A 199 7.87 -12.86 31.67
CA ASN A 199 8.15 -11.80 30.71
C ASN A 199 8.75 -12.21 29.36
N TYR A 200 7.86 -12.41 28.39
CA TYR A 200 8.17 -12.06 26.99
C TYR A 200 8.75 -10.65 26.96
N THR A 201 10.05 -10.56 26.78
CA THR A 201 10.72 -9.29 26.51
C THR A 201 10.30 -8.90 25.11
N ILE A 202 9.40 -7.93 25.06
CA ILE A 202 8.99 -7.19 23.87
C ILE A 202 10.26 -6.78 23.08
N PRO A 203 10.36 -7.04 21.76
CA PRO A 203 11.30 -6.29 20.93
C PRO A 203 11.00 -4.81 21.18
N SER A 204 11.98 -4.02 21.62
CA SER A 204 11.89 -2.69 22.26
C SER A 204 11.17 -1.57 21.47
N CYS A 205 10.35 -1.90 20.48
CA CYS A 205 9.47 -1.00 19.75
C CYS A 205 7.99 -1.04 20.21
N PHE A 206 7.61 -1.83 21.22
CA PHE A 206 6.20 -1.94 21.67
C PHE A 206 5.96 -1.77 23.18
N ALA A 207 6.96 -1.41 23.97
CA ALA A 207 6.78 -1.22 25.42
C ALA A 207 6.68 0.27 25.76
N GLU A 208 5.47 0.76 26.05
CA GLU A 208 5.29 1.76 27.12
C GLU A 208 3.84 1.83 27.65
N GLU A 209 3.80 1.90 28.98
CA GLU A 209 2.79 2.40 29.92
C GLU A 209 1.50 1.61 30.24
N THR A 210 1.61 0.94 31.39
CA THR A 210 0.62 0.53 32.40
C THR A 210 -0.81 1.09 32.29
N ALA A 211 -1.80 0.18 32.28
CA ALA A 211 -3.20 0.49 32.61
C ALA A 211 -3.87 -0.71 33.32
N PRO A 212 -4.76 -0.47 34.30
CA PRO A 212 -5.24 -1.46 35.27
C PRO A 212 -6.36 -2.36 34.73
N ALA A 213 -6.54 -3.50 35.39
CA ALA A 213 -7.53 -4.53 35.10
C ALA A 213 -8.97 -4.00 35.05
N ALA A 214 -9.57 -4.04 33.85
CA ALA A 214 -11.02 -4.05 33.63
C ALA A 214 -11.27 -4.83 32.32
N HIS A 215 -12.19 -5.79 32.38
CA HIS A 215 -12.53 -6.70 31.27
C HIS A 215 -12.85 -5.94 29.97
N GLN A 216 -12.13 -6.25 28.91
CA GLN A 216 -12.23 -5.60 27.62
C GLN A 216 -12.29 -6.68 26.52
N ALA A 217 -13.37 -6.70 25.74
CA ALA A 217 -13.59 -7.72 24.72
C ALA A 217 -12.79 -7.42 23.42
N ASP A 218 -12.23 -8.45 22.79
CA ASP A 218 -11.60 -8.37 21.45
C ASP A 218 -12.61 -8.81 20.38
N VAL A 219 -12.67 -8.12 19.23
CA VAL A 219 -13.62 -8.41 18.13
C VAL A 219 -12.88 -8.62 16.82
N PHE A 220 -13.25 -9.67 16.06
CA PHE A 220 -12.63 -10.11 14.80
C PHE A 220 -13.69 -10.41 13.72
N LYS A 221 -13.49 -9.96 12.48
CA LYS A 221 -14.42 -10.23 11.36
C LYS A 221 -14.16 -11.62 10.75
N VAL A 222 -15.17 -12.50 10.69
CA VAL A 222 -15.02 -13.90 10.21
C VAL A 222 -15.80 -14.15 8.92
N PHE A 223 -15.43 -15.17 8.13
CA PHE A 223 -16.08 -15.49 6.85
C PHE A 223 -17.61 -15.51 6.96
N GLY A 224 -18.33 -14.86 6.05
CA GLY A 224 -19.80 -14.70 6.09
C GLY A 224 -20.23 -13.25 6.37
N ASP A 225 -21.37 -12.86 5.81
CA ASP A 225 -21.91 -11.51 5.93
C ASP A 225 -22.44 -11.24 7.34
N GLY A 226 -21.99 -10.13 7.94
CA GLY A 226 -22.39 -9.75 9.29
C GLY A 226 -21.84 -10.65 10.40
N MET A 227 -20.80 -11.44 10.15
CA MET A 227 -20.27 -12.42 11.12
C MET A 227 -19.02 -11.93 11.85
N TYR A 228 -19.05 -12.01 13.18
CA TYR A 228 -17.95 -11.54 14.04
C TYR A 228 -17.61 -12.56 15.13
N CYS A 229 -16.33 -12.78 15.39
CA CYS A 229 -15.82 -13.49 16.56
C CYS A 229 -15.56 -12.50 17.70
N ILE A 230 -16.03 -12.79 18.90
CA ILE A 230 -15.93 -11.95 20.10
C ILE A 230 -15.20 -12.75 21.18
N LYS A 231 -14.16 -12.16 21.77
CA LYS A 231 -13.49 -12.71 22.96
C LYS A 231 -14.08 -12.09 24.23
N SER A 232 -14.83 -12.87 25.01
CA SER A 232 -15.42 -12.47 26.29
C SER A 232 -14.39 -12.58 27.43
N GLY A 233 -14.30 -11.56 28.28
CA GLY A 233 -13.27 -11.45 29.33
C GLY A 233 -13.49 -12.26 30.61
N ILE A 234 -14.56 -13.06 30.70
CA ILE A 234 -15.03 -13.64 31.98
C ILE A 234 -14.34 -14.96 32.36
N ASP A 235 -13.66 -15.63 31.43
CA ASP A 235 -12.98 -16.90 31.74
C ASP A 235 -11.67 -17.01 30.97
N SER A 236 -10.54 -16.71 31.63
CA SER A 236 -9.20 -16.78 31.04
C SER A 236 -8.70 -18.22 30.85
N SER A 237 -9.54 -19.21 31.13
CA SER A 237 -9.25 -20.61 30.88
C SER A 237 -10.21 -21.17 29.82
N ARG A 238 -9.63 -21.63 28.69
CA ARG A 238 -10.26 -22.49 27.66
C ARG A 238 -11.13 -21.78 26.60
N THR A 239 -11.37 -22.53 25.53
CA THR A 239 -12.03 -22.18 24.25
C THR A 239 -13.41 -21.53 24.34
N ASN A 240 -14.03 -21.50 25.53
CA ASN A 240 -15.30 -20.81 25.82
C ASN A 240 -15.16 -19.28 25.91
N SER A 241 -13.94 -18.75 25.84
CA SER A 241 -13.68 -17.31 25.80
C SER A 241 -14.00 -16.66 24.46
N TYR A 242 -14.19 -17.42 23.38
CA TYR A 242 -14.53 -16.89 22.05
C TYR A 242 -15.93 -17.31 21.61
N GLY A 243 -16.65 -16.40 20.94
CA GLY A 243 -17.95 -16.72 20.36
C GLY A 243 -18.26 -16.01 19.06
N ILE A 244 -18.97 -16.69 18.15
CA ILE A 244 -19.34 -16.16 16.84
C ILE A 244 -20.72 -15.53 16.92
N VAL A 245 -20.81 -14.23 16.72
CA VAL A 245 -22.05 -13.46 16.75
C VAL A 245 -22.42 -13.01 15.34
N HIS A 246 -23.65 -13.32 14.94
CA HIS A 246 -24.24 -12.75 13.72
C HIS A 246 -24.88 -11.41 14.04
N CYS A 247 -24.42 -10.35 13.40
CA CYS A 247 -24.93 -8.99 13.55
C CYS A 247 -26.15 -8.78 12.63
N SER A 248 -27.32 -9.10 13.16
CA SER A 248 -28.62 -8.87 12.52
C SER A 248 -29.61 -8.25 13.52
N LYS A 249 -30.86 -7.99 13.09
CA LYS A 249 -31.93 -7.47 13.95
C LYS A 249 -32.08 -8.27 15.25
N ASN A 250 -31.85 -9.59 15.19
CA ASN A 250 -31.83 -10.49 16.34
C ASN A 250 -30.42 -11.07 16.52
N MET A 251 -29.48 -10.28 17.07
CA MET A 251 -28.10 -10.74 17.32
C MET A 251 -28.09 -12.05 18.09
N ALA A 252 -27.44 -13.06 17.54
CA ALA A 252 -27.35 -14.40 18.13
C ALA A 252 -25.91 -14.89 18.11
N CYS A 253 -25.48 -15.50 19.21
CA CYS A 253 -24.19 -16.19 19.27
C CYS A 253 -24.36 -17.64 18.80
N LEU A 254 -23.72 -17.99 17.69
CA LEU A 254 -23.81 -19.30 17.04
C LEU A 254 -22.99 -20.38 17.73
N THR A 255 -22.08 -20.00 18.63
CA THR A 255 -21.21 -20.92 19.37
C THR A 255 -21.68 -21.21 20.79
N CYS A 256 -22.67 -20.46 21.28
CA CYS A 256 -23.35 -20.78 22.54
C CYS A 256 -24.54 -21.72 22.25
N GLU A 257 -24.74 -22.73 23.10
CA GLU A 257 -25.87 -23.66 22.95
C GLU A 257 -27.20 -22.88 22.83
N HIS A 258 -27.96 -23.13 21.76
CA HIS A 258 -29.27 -22.54 21.46
C HIS A 258 -29.31 -21.06 21.02
N GLY A 259 -28.25 -20.51 20.41
CA GLY A 259 -28.35 -19.19 19.74
C GLY A 259 -28.65 -18.04 20.71
N VAL A 260 -28.17 -18.15 21.94
CA VAL A 260 -28.59 -17.34 23.09
C VAL A 260 -28.30 -15.86 22.86
N HIS A 261 -29.37 -15.07 22.78
CA HIS A 261 -29.33 -13.61 22.56
C HIS A 261 -28.81 -12.81 23.77
N SER A 262 -28.59 -13.47 24.91
CA SER A 262 -28.18 -12.88 26.19
C SER A 262 -26.81 -13.38 26.69
N CYS A 263 -26.03 -14.08 25.87
CA CYS A 263 -24.70 -14.52 26.29
C CYS A 263 -23.73 -13.33 26.39
N SER A 264 -22.61 -13.52 27.10
CA SER A 264 -21.61 -12.47 27.30
C SER A 264 -21.08 -11.92 25.97
N HIS A 265 -20.90 -12.76 24.95
CA HIS A 265 -20.47 -12.34 23.60
C HIS A 265 -21.44 -11.35 22.94
N VAL A 266 -22.75 -11.60 23.03
CA VAL A 266 -23.78 -10.68 22.48
C VAL A 266 -23.88 -9.42 23.34
N SER A 267 -23.81 -9.54 24.67
CA SER A 267 -23.86 -8.37 25.55
C SER A 267 -22.64 -7.47 25.40
N ASP A 268 -21.44 -8.04 25.20
CA ASP A 268 -20.21 -7.29 25.01
C ASP A 268 -20.22 -6.61 23.64
N LEU A 269 -20.69 -7.29 22.59
CA LEU A 269 -20.89 -6.66 21.28
C LEU A 269 -21.92 -5.51 21.34
N LYS A 270 -23.05 -5.69 22.05
CA LYS A 270 -24.06 -4.63 22.23
C LYS A 270 -23.50 -3.42 22.99
N LYS A 271 -22.81 -3.63 24.10
CA LYS A 271 -22.14 -2.55 24.85
C LYS A 271 -21.12 -1.81 23.99
N LEU A 272 -20.39 -2.51 23.14
CA LEU A 272 -19.47 -1.91 22.17
C LEU A 272 -20.19 -1.07 21.11
N LEU A 273 -21.39 -1.49 20.68
CA LEU A 273 -22.22 -0.74 19.73
C LEU A 273 -22.86 0.51 20.36
N GLU A 274 -23.08 0.50 21.67
CA GLU A 274 -23.61 1.64 22.44
C GLU A 274 -22.53 2.65 22.87
N ASP A 275 -21.25 2.23 22.98
CA ASP A 275 -20.13 3.10 23.32
C ASP A 275 -19.52 3.78 22.08
N ASP A 276 -20.12 4.91 21.71
CA ASP A 276 -19.69 5.77 20.60
C ASP A 276 -18.20 6.16 20.64
N ASN A 277 -17.56 6.20 21.81
CA ASN A 277 -16.22 6.79 21.96
C ASN A 277 -15.06 5.88 21.52
N ASN A 278 -15.30 4.59 21.25
CA ASN A 278 -14.23 3.59 21.11
C ASN A 278 -14.21 2.78 19.81
N LEU A 279 -15.13 3.03 18.85
CA LEU A 279 -15.17 2.29 17.59
C LEU A 279 -14.27 2.93 16.52
N CYS A 280 -13.43 2.12 15.85
CA CYS A 280 -12.58 2.59 14.75
C CYS A 280 -13.39 2.89 13.47
N ASP A 281 -12.84 3.74 12.58
CA ASP A 281 -13.53 4.31 11.40
C ASP A 281 -14.21 3.26 10.48
N ILE A 282 -13.71 2.03 10.45
CA ILE A 282 -14.12 0.97 9.50
C ILE A 282 -15.31 0.19 10.03
N THR A 283 -15.26 -0.08 11.33
CA THR A 283 -16.29 -0.77 12.07
C THR A 283 -17.60 0.00 12.02
N LEU A 284 -17.56 1.33 12.21
CA LEU A 284 -18.76 2.16 12.22
C LEU A 284 -19.43 2.28 10.85
N GLN A 285 -18.68 2.41 9.75
CA GLN A 285 -19.29 2.52 8.42
C GLN A 285 -19.95 1.19 8.01
N GLU A 286 -19.23 0.07 8.13
CA GLU A 286 -19.78 -1.27 7.82
C GLU A 286 -20.97 -1.62 8.73
N LEU A 287 -20.92 -1.30 10.02
CA LEU A 287 -22.05 -1.50 10.94
C LEU A 287 -23.19 -0.52 10.69
N ASN A 288 -22.92 0.74 10.34
CA ASN A 288 -23.96 1.71 9.99
C ASN A 288 -24.68 1.30 8.71
N ASP A 289 -23.98 0.75 7.72
CA ASP A 289 -24.58 0.27 6.46
C ASP A 289 -25.37 -1.05 6.69
N LEU A 290 -24.92 -1.91 7.60
CA LEU A 290 -25.67 -3.10 8.04
C LEU A 290 -26.92 -2.74 8.86
N ILE A 291 -26.83 -1.74 9.75
CA ILE A 291 -27.97 -1.18 10.48
C ILE A 291 -28.97 -0.53 9.51
N GLN A 292 -28.51 0.16 8.46
CA GLN A 292 -29.37 0.69 7.39
C GLN A 292 -30.17 -0.40 6.68
N THR A 293 -29.56 -1.57 6.46
CA THR A 293 -30.20 -2.71 5.78
C THR A 293 -31.21 -3.42 6.70
N ALA A 294 -30.93 -3.47 8.01
CA ALA A 294 -31.80 -4.07 9.03
C ALA A 294 -32.97 -3.17 9.49
N ASN A 295 -32.81 -1.83 9.45
CA ASN A 295 -33.78 -0.85 9.95
C ASN A 295 -34.76 -0.30 8.90
N LYS A 296 -35.05 -1.04 7.82
CA LYS A 296 -36.19 -0.69 6.95
C LYS A 296 -37.56 -0.72 7.65
N VAL A 297 -37.63 -1.10 8.93
CA VAL A 297 -38.82 -0.93 9.79
C VAL A 297 -38.39 -0.61 11.23
N SER A 298 -38.12 0.67 11.53
CA SER A 298 -38.58 1.39 12.75
C SER A 298 -37.85 2.73 12.91
N SER A 299 -38.63 3.80 12.98
CA SER A 299 -38.25 5.18 13.28
C SER A 299 -37.94 5.36 14.78
N SER A 300 -36.67 5.46 15.18
CA SER A 300 -36.27 6.11 16.46
C SER A 300 -34.75 6.24 16.71
N VAL A 301 -33.88 6.11 15.71
CA VAL A 301 -32.48 6.54 15.85
C VAL A 301 -32.32 7.81 15.04
N SER A 302 -32.37 8.97 15.72
CA SER A 302 -32.15 10.28 15.13
C SER A 302 -30.75 10.31 14.49
N ARG A 303 -30.69 10.18 13.16
CA ARG A 303 -29.46 10.35 12.39
C ARG A 303 -28.97 11.78 12.58
N THR A 304 -27.71 11.96 12.96
CA THR A 304 -27.04 13.28 12.87
C THR A 304 -26.76 13.55 11.39
N VAL A 305 -27.72 14.17 10.69
CA VAL A 305 -27.53 14.68 9.33
C VAL A 305 -27.09 16.13 9.46
N CYS A 306 -25.97 16.51 8.82
CA CYS A 306 -25.61 17.91 8.72
C CYS A 306 -26.71 18.66 7.97
N LEU A 307 -27.28 19.66 8.62
CA LEU A 307 -28.36 20.48 8.08
C LEU A 307 -27.82 21.70 7.32
N SER A 308 -26.58 22.11 7.60
CA SER A 308 -25.88 23.09 6.75
C SER A 308 -25.65 22.52 5.36
N SER A 309 -25.93 23.33 4.36
CA SER A 309 -25.85 22.97 2.93
C SER A 309 -25.14 24.03 2.10
N GLU A 310 -25.03 25.26 2.60
CA GLU A 310 -24.36 26.32 1.88
C GLU A 310 -22.83 26.17 1.84
N THR A 311 -22.23 26.53 0.71
CA THR A 311 -20.77 26.51 0.52
C THR A 311 -20.05 27.53 1.40
N ILE A 312 -18.93 27.11 1.99
CA ILE A 312 -18.04 27.86 2.90
C ILE A 312 -16.75 28.22 2.15
N ASN A 313 -16.38 29.50 2.14
CA ASN A 313 -15.17 29.93 1.43
C ASN A 313 -13.87 29.50 2.14
N PHE A 314 -12.88 28.94 1.46
CA PHE A 314 -11.63 28.49 2.07
C PHE A 314 -10.77 29.66 2.59
N ASN A 315 -10.55 30.70 1.78
CA ASN A 315 -9.58 31.80 1.99
C ASN A 315 -10.14 33.05 2.69
N VAL A 316 -11.45 33.29 2.64
CA VAL A 316 -12.09 34.56 2.97
C VAL A 316 -12.82 34.47 4.31
N ILE A 317 -12.46 35.36 5.26
CA ILE A 317 -13.39 35.84 6.29
C ILE A 317 -13.24 37.37 6.57
N PRO A 318 -13.27 38.29 5.59
CA PRO A 318 -13.51 39.70 5.86
C PRO A 318 -14.98 39.87 6.23
N GLY A 319 -15.26 40.32 7.46
CA GLY A 319 -16.61 40.67 7.90
C GLY A 319 -17.23 39.76 8.96
N GLN A 320 -17.06 38.43 8.90
CA GLN A 320 -17.70 37.53 9.88
C GLN A 320 -16.97 37.43 11.21
N TYR A 321 -15.72 37.87 11.34
CA TYR A 321 -15.04 38.05 12.65
C TYR A 321 -15.13 39.49 13.18
N THR A 322 -15.32 40.48 12.32
CA THR A 322 -15.56 41.88 12.74
C THR A 322 -17.01 42.13 13.11
N ASN A 323 -17.94 41.37 12.51
CA ASN A 323 -19.34 41.24 12.91
C ASN A 323 -19.64 39.90 13.61
N SER A 324 -18.64 39.03 13.84
CA SER A 324 -18.75 38.19 15.03
C SER A 324 -18.76 39.23 16.13
N PRO A 325 -19.83 39.36 16.93
CA PRO A 325 -19.60 39.94 18.23
C PRO A 325 -18.46 39.08 18.78
N GLY A 326 -17.37 39.66 19.29
CA GLY A 326 -16.56 38.88 20.22
C GLY A 326 -17.56 38.44 21.27
N TYR A 327 -18.06 37.19 21.19
CA TYR A 327 -19.44 36.81 21.55
C TYR A 327 -19.86 37.62 22.76
N ASN A 328 -20.56 38.74 22.51
CA ASN A 328 -20.52 39.83 23.47
C ASN A 328 -21.37 39.36 24.64
N PRO A 329 -20.78 39.21 25.84
CA PRO A 329 -21.53 38.74 26.99
C PRO A 329 -22.73 39.63 27.35
N HIS A 330 -22.86 40.78 26.69
CA HIS A 330 -23.92 41.74 26.88
C HIS A 330 -25.11 41.59 25.91
N GLN A 331 -25.06 40.68 24.93
CA GLN A 331 -26.25 40.29 24.11
C GLN A 331 -27.07 39.15 24.73
N PHE A 332 -26.69 38.68 25.93
CA PHE A 332 -27.37 37.58 26.60
C PHE A 332 -28.76 37.96 27.10
N CYS A 333 -29.73 37.10 26.82
CA CYS A 333 -30.92 36.96 27.65
C CYS A 333 -30.50 36.60 29.09
N HIS A 334 -31.35 36.88 30.09
CA HIS A 334 -31.08 36.65 31.52
C HIS A 334 -30.71 35.19 31.90
N ASP A 335 -30.68 34.26 30.94
CA ASP A 335 -30.49 32.81 31.10
C ASP A 335 -29.27 32.20 30.34
N ASN A 336 -28.40 33.01 29.71
CA ASN A 336 -27.27 32.54 28.87
C ASN A 336 -27.66 31.71 27.62
N THR A 337 -28.86 31.89 27.08
CA THR A 337 -29.33 31.21 25.85
C THR A 337 -29.19 32.11 24.61
N ILE A 338 -28.68 31.56 23.49
CA ILE A 338 -28.58 32.24 22.18
C ILE A 338 -29.71 31.81 21.27
N THR A 339 -30.34 32.72 20.53
CA THR A 339 -31.44 32.40 19.61
C THR A 339 -31.00 32.50 18.16
N PHE A 340 -31.28 31.46 17.37
CA PHE A 340 -31.02 31.39 15.93
C PHE A 340 -32.31 31.10 15.17
N THR A 341 -32.65 32.00 14.25
CA THR A 341 -33.86 31.95 13.43
C THR A 341 -33.51 31.55 12.00
N SER A 342 -34.44 30.91 11.27
CA SER A 342 -34.22 30.63 9.85
C SER A 342 -34.33 31.90 9.01
N ASP A 343 -33.22 32.26 8.38
CA ASP A 343 -33.09 33.40 7.46
C ASP A 343 -33.64 33.12 6.05
N GLU A 344 -34.05 31.88 5.78
CA GLU A 344 -34.54 31.44 4.49
C GLU A 344 -35.89 32.08 4.18
N LYS A 345 -35.95 32.74 3.01
CA LYS A 345 -37.20 33.32 2.48
C LYS A 345 -37.91 32.37 1.52
N VAL A 346 -37.21 31.35 1.04
CA VAL A 346 -37.67 30.44 -0.01
C VAL A 346 -37.36 29.01 0.41
N CYS A 347 -38.25 28.07 0.14
CA CYS A 347 -38.03 26.68 0.48
C CYS A 347 -36.92 26.06 -0.41
N PRO A 348 -35.83 25.51 0.15
CA PRO A 348 -34.76 24.89 -0.63
C PRO A 348 -35.21 23.63 -1.40
N ASN A 349 -36.31 23.00 -1.00
CA ASN A 349 -36.81 21.77 -1.63
C ASN A 349 -37.75 22.02 -2.83
N CYS A 350 -38.59 23.07 -2.78
CA CYS A 350 -39.61 23.30 -3.81
C CYS A 350 -39.65 24.75 -4.34
N THR A 351 -38.76 25.61 -3.89
CA THR A 351 -38.62 27.02 -4.31
C THR A 351 -39.84 27.92 -4.05
N SER A 352 -40.85 27.45 -3.30
CA SER A 352 -41.97 28.31 -2.90
C SER A 352 -41.55 29.30 -1.82
N ASP A 353 -42.17 30.48 -1.83
CA ASP A 353 -42.00 31.46 -0.76
C ASP A 353 -42.39 30.85 0.60
N LEU A 354 -41.54 31.08 1.60
CA LEU A 354 -41.86 30.78 2.99
C LEU A 354 -42.56 32.03 3.55
N GLU A 355 -43.82 31.91 3.94
CA GLU A 355 -44.59 33.04 4.48
C GLU A 355 -43.85 33.71 5.65
N VAL A 356 -43.99 35.04 5.77
CA VAL A 356 -43.48 35.80 6.92
C VAL A 356 -44.42 35.53 8.11
N GLY A 357 -44.16 34.45 8.83
CA GLY A 357 -44.89 34.05 10.04
C GLY A 357 -43.96 33.63 11.19
N ASP A 358 -44.55 33.46 12.38
CA ASP A 358 -43.89 32.93 13.57
C ASP A 358 -43.32 31.52 13.31
N GLU A 359 -42.26 31.16 14.02
CA GLU A 359 -41.52 29.91 13.83
C GLU A 359 -42.37 28.69 14.21
N ASP A 360 -42.40 27.65 13.36
CA ASP A 360 -43.27 26.47 13.56
C ASP A 360 -42.81 25.56 14.72
N GLY A 361 -41.56 25.68 15.14
CA GLY A 361 -41.04 24.96 16.29
C GLY A 361 -39.63 25.41 16.72
N GLU A 362 -39.32 25.15 17.99
CA GLU A 362 -38.03 25.44 18.61
C GLU A 362 -37.30 24.17 19.03
N MET A 363 -35.97 24.17 18.93
CA MET A 363 -35.09 23.14 19.48
C MET A 363 -33.99 23.78 20.32
N THR A 364 -33.70 23.23 21.49
CA THR A 364 -32.57 23.67 22.31
C THR A 364 -31.35 22.80 22.00
N LEU A 365 -30.36 23.37 21.32
CA LEU A 365 -29.14 22.70 20.88
C LEU A 365 -27.90 23.29 21.58
N PRO A 366 -26.90 22.46 21.94
CA PRO A 366 -25.62 22.96 22.42
C PRO A 366 -24.80 23.54 21.26
N LEU A 367 -24.27 24.75 21.44
CA LEU A 367 -23.31 25.38 20.53
C LEU A 367 -21.90 25.30 21.11
N PHE A 368 -20.99 24.69 20.35
CA PHE A 368 -19.59 24.53 20.71
C PHE A 368 -18.73 25.56 19.99
N THR A 369 -18.01 26.38 20.78
CA THR A 369 -17.01 27.33 20.29
C THR A 369 -15.63 26.95 20.85
N ARG A 370 -14.59 27.71 20.49
CA ARG A 370 -13.22 27.45 20.97
C ARG A 370 -13.06 27.68 22.48
N SER A 371 -13.82 28.62 23.04
CA SER A 371 -13.65 29.08 24.44
C SER A 371 -14.88 28.87 25.33
N PHE A 372 -16.07 28.69 24.74
CA PHE A 372 -17.33 28.56 25.48
C PHE A 372 -18.26 27.51 24.86
N MET A 373 -19.17 27.00 25.70
CA MET A 373 -20.33 26.23 25.28
C MET A 373 -21.60 26.98 25.65
N PHE A 374 -22.48 27.19 24.68
CA PHE A 374 -23.76 27.88 24.88
C PHE A 374 -24.94 26.94 24.73
N SER A 375 -26.02 27.21 25.46
CA SER A 375 -27.34 26.70 25.13
C SER A 375 -27.93 27.58 24.03
N SER A 376 -28.46 26.99 22.96
CA SER A 376 -28.99 27.76 21.83
C SER A 376 -30.39 27.30 21.48
N LYS A 377 -31.33 28.23 21.29
CA LYS A 377 -32.63 27.97 20.69
C LYS A 377 -32.51 28.11 19.17
N VAL A 378 -32.81 27.04 18.46
CA VAL A 378 -32.76 26.98 17.00
C VAL A 378 -34.16 26.71 16.50
N TYR A 379 -34.66 27.62 15.68
CA TYR A 379 -36.00 27.55 15.16
C TYR A 379 -36.02 27.02 13.72
N TYR A 380 -37.13 26.40 13.34
CA TYR A 380 -37.35 25.91 11.99
C TYR A 380 -38.74 26.29 11.48
N LYS A 381 -38.89 26.31 10.16
CA LYS A 381 -40.14 26.58 9.46
C LYS A 381 -40.56 25.36 8.64
N THR A 382 -41.84 25.16 8.44
CA THR A 382 -42.41 24.11 7.62
C THR A 382 -42.92 24.76 6.35
N CYS A 383 -42.43 24.28 5.21
CA CYS A 383 -42.85 24.81 3.92
C CYS A 383 -44.35 24.54 3.71
N PRO A 384 -45.19 25.57 3.47
CA PRO A 384 -46.63 25.37 3.30
C PRO A 384 -46.97 24.59 2.02
N THR A 385 -46.08 24.60 1.02
CA THR A 385 -46.30 23.95 -0.28
C THR A 385 -45.92 22.47 -0.30
N CYS A 386 -44.73 22.13 0.22
CA CYS A 386 -44.20 20.77 0.16
C CYS A 386 -44.02 20.10 1.53
N ASN A 387 -44.45 20.78 2.60
CA ASN A 387 -44.41 20.30 3.99
C ASN A 387 -43.01 19.90 4.48
N SER A 388 -41.95 20.41 3.83
CA SER A 388 -40.56 20.14 4.21
C SER A 388 -40.11 21.11 5.31
N SER A 389 -39.40 20.60 6.31
CA SER A 389 -38.80 21.41 7.36
C SER A 389 -37.56 22.15 6.83
N VAL A 390 -37.56 23.47 6.97
CA VAL A 390 -36.48 24.39 6.64
C VAL A 390 -35.81 24.81 7.94
N HIS A 391 -34.57 24.37 8.11
CA HIS A 391 -33.79 24.58 9.32
C HIS A 391 -32.82 25.74 9.16
N PHE A 392 -32.36 26.28 10.29
CA PHE A 392 -31.23 27.20 10.35
C PHE A 392 -29.98 26.58 9.70
N ASP A 393 -29.46 27.17 8.63
CA ASP A 393 -28.24 26.70 7.96
C ASP A 393 -26.97 27.03 8.78
N GLY A 394 -26.86 28.27 9.24
CA GLY A 394 -25.78 28.77 10.10
C GLY A 394 -24.59 29.39 9.39
N LYS A 395 -24.51 29.40 8.06
CA LYS A 395 -23.38 30.01 7.34
C LYS A 395 -23.17 31.49 7.65
N LYS A 396 -24.24 32.29 7.76
CA LYS A 396 -24.13 33.75 8.03
C LYS A 396 -23.46 34.02 9.38
N GLU A 397 -23.77 33.19 10.37
CA GLU A 397 -23.27 33.21 11.75
C GLU A 397 -21.95 32.44 11.90
N ALA A 398 -21.44 31.87 10.81
CA ALA A 398 -20.27 31.00 10.80
C ALA A 398 -20.41 29.81 11.76
N ILE A 399 -21.56 29.14 11.70
CA ILE A 399 -21.93 27.97 12.49
C ILE A 399 -22.29 26.81 11.57
N LEU A 400 -21.75 25.63 11.88
CA LEU A 400 -22.16 24.36 11.27
C LEU A 400 -23.30 23.74 12.09
N ASN A 401 -24.46 23.57 11.46
CA ASN A 401 -25.62 22.91 12.05
C ASN A 401 -25.60 21.40 11.75
N MET A 402 -25.48 20.59 12.81
CA MET A 402 -25.49 19.12 12.74
C MET A 402 -26.86 18.51 13.11
N GLY A 403 -27.89 19.34 13.21
CA GLY A 403 -29.27 18.99 13.58
C GLY A 403 -29.48 18.70 15.07
N THR A 404 -28.49 18.08 15.72
CA THR A 404 -28.54 17.74 17.16
C THR A 404 -27.55 18.57 18.00
N PHE A 405 -26.67 19.32 17.36
CA PHE A 405 -25.72 20.24 17.98
C PHE A 405 -25.18 21.23 16.94
N LEU A 406 -24.58 22.32 17.41
CA LEU A 406 -23.96 23.34 16.59
C LEU A 406 -22.46 23.43 16.87
N VAL A 407 -21.64 23.64 15.84
CA VAL A 407 -20.19 23.84 15.99
C VAL A 407 -19.78 25.11 15.25
N SER A 408 -19.10 26.05 15.90
CA SER A 408 -18.63 27.24 15.19
C SER A 408 -17.55 26.90 14.16
N HIS A 409 -17.54 27.60 13.03
CA HIS A 409 -16.51 27.49 12.01
C HIS A 409 -15.11 27.80 12.57
N GLU A 410 -15.01 28.61 13.63
CA GLU A 410 -13.75 28.87 14.35
C GLU A 410 -13.08 27.57 14.80
N VAL A 411 -13.82 26.66 15.45
CA VAL A 411 -13.27 25.39 15.95
C VAL A 411 -12.77 24.51 14.79
N LEU A 412 -13.56 24.45 13.72
CA LEU A 412 -13.26 23.60 12.56
C LEU A 412 -12.10 24.14 11.73
N ARG A 413 -11.98 25.46 11.60
CA ARG A 413 -10.86 26.13 10.92
C ARG A 413 -9.57 26.09 11.71
N ASP A 414 -9.66 26.30 13.02
CA ASP A 414 -8.49 26.18 13.90
C ASP A 414 -7.91 24.78 13.80
N TYR A 415 -8.76 23.75 13.84
CA TYR A 415 -8.32 22.39 13.53
C TYR A 415 -7.76 22.24 12.11
N MET A 416 -8.44 22.76 11.08
CA MET A 416 -8.00 22.68 9.69
C MET A 416 -6.57 23.22 9.51
N TYR A 417 -6.25 24.38 10.10
CA TYR A 417 -4.91 24.94 10.00
C TYR A 417 -3.88 24.16 10.81
N HIS A 418 -4.24 23.63 11.99
CA HIS A 418 -3.37 22.71 12.71
C HIS A 418 -3.09 21.42 11.90
N PHE A 419 -4.10 20.88 11.24
CA PHE A 419 -3.93 19.75 10.32
C PHE A 419 -2.99 20.09 9.16
N LEU A 420 -3.26 21.17 8.43
CA LEU A 420 -2.52 21.57 7.23
C LEU A 420 -1.06 22.00 7.52
N GLN A 421 -0.81 22.62 8.67
CA GLN A 421 0.50 23.15 9.02
C GLN A 421 1.36 22.15 9.81
N THR A 422 0.78 21.49 10.81
CA THR A 422 1.53 20.65 11.76
C THR A 422 1.26 19.16 11.59
N GLY A 423 0.17 18.77 10.93
CA GLY A 423 -0.28 17.38 10.86
C GLY A 423 -0.97 16.90 12.14
N MET A 424 -1.54 17.83 12.92
CA MET A 424 -2.27 17.48 14.14
C MET A 424 -3.43 16.54 13.82
N THR A 425 -3.51 15.44 14.58
CA THR A 425 -4.62 14.49 14.44
C THR A 425 -5.92 15.10 14.95
N LEU A 426 -7.05 14.78 14.30
CA LEU A 426 -8.39 15.23 14.74
C LEU A 426 -8.66 14.88 16.21
N PHE A 427 -8.25 13.68 16.62
CA PHE A 427 -8.36 13.23 18.00
C PHE A 427 -7.50 14.06 18.96
N GLY A 428 -6.25 14.34 18.60
CA GLY A 428 -5.36 15.17 19.41
C GLY A 428 -5.87 16.59 19.59
N TYR A 429 -6.47 17.17 18.55
CA TYR A 429 -7.14 18.46 18.63
C TYR A 429 -8.36 18.41 19.55
N HIS A 430 -9.25 17.43 19.35
CA HIS A 430 -10.45 17.24 20.19
C HIS A 430 -10.11 17.10 21.68
N GLN A 431 -9.06 16.34 22.01
CA GLN A 431 -8.60 16.21 23.39
C GLN A 431 -8.09 17.54 23.96
N THR A 432 -7.37 18.32 23.16
CA THR A 432 -6.88 19.66 23.57
C THR A 432 -8.05 20.59 23.84
N LEU A 433 -9.04 20.63 22.93
CA LEU A 433 -10.26 21.41 23.09
C LEU A 433 -11.03 21.01 24.36
N CYS A 434 -11.18 19.70 24.62
CA CYS A 434 -11.84 19.20 25.83
C CYS A 434 -11.12 19.63 27.12
N LYS A 435 -9.79 19.64 27.13
CA LYS A 435 -9.01 20.08 28.31
C LYS A 435 -9.14 21.59 28.52
N HIS A 436 -9.03 22.38 27.45
CA HIS A 436 -9.18 23.83 27.50
C HIS A 436 -10.54 24.23 28.07
N LEU A 437 -11.62 23.63 27.59
CA LEU A 437 -12.98 23.94 28.06
C LEU A 437 -13.26 23.40 29.47
N ARG A 438 -12.62 22.29 29.86
CA ARG A 438 -12.65 21.83 31.25
C ARG A 438 -12.01 22.85 32.19
N ASP A 439 -10.86 23.41 31.83
CA ASP A 439 -10.17 24.44 32.61
C ASP A 439 -11.00 25.73 32.70
N ALA A 440 -11.80 26.02 31.66
CA ALA A 440 -12.79 27.10 31.66
C ALA A 440 -14.09 26.78 32.46
N GLY A 441 -14.18 25.61 33.10
CA GLY A 441 -15.31 25.22 33.96
C GLY A 441 -16.36 24.29 33.32
N PHE A 442 -16.22 23.92 32.05
CA PHE A 442 -17.16 23.03 31.34
C PHE A 442 -16.79 21.55 31.51
N LEU A 443 -17.07 21.00 32.70
CA LEU A 443 -16.64 19.64 33.09
C LEU A 443 -17.25 18.52 32.23
N ASP A 444 -18.47 18.71 31.72
CA ASP A 444 -19.23 17.75 30.93
C ASP A 444 -19.04 17.92 29.41
N PHE A 445 -18.13 18.80 28.96
CA PHE A 445 -17.91 19.05 27.53
C PHE A 445 -17.63 17.77 26.72
N HIS A 446 -16.80 16.88 27.27
CA HIS A 446 -16.39 15.63 26.61
C HIS A 446 -17.54 14.63 26.39
N THR A 447 -18.62 14.71 27.17
CA THR A 447 -19.83 13.90 26.96
C THR A 447 -20.82 14.58 26.02
N ARG A 448 -20.78 15.92 25.92
CA ARG A 448 -21.65 16.70 25.02
C ARG A 448 -21.15 16.74 23.58
N LEU A 449 -19.88 17.09 23.37
CA LEU A 449 -19.18 16.98 22.08
C LEU A 449 -18.23 15.77 22.12
N THR A 450 -18.79 14.60 21.85
CA THR A 450 -17.99 13.37 21.71
C THR A 450 -17.05 13.47 20.50
N TYR A 451 -16.00 12.65 20.48
CA TYR A 451 -15.08 12.60 19.34
C TYR A 451 -15.82 12.26 18.03
N ASN A 452 -16.82 11.37 18.07
CA ASN A 452 -17.63 11.03 16.90
C ASN A 452 -18.43 12.22 16.37
N LYS A 453 -19.09 12.99 17.26
CA LYS A 453 -19.80 14.21 16.86
C LYS A 453 -18.85 15.21 16.19
N PHE A 454 -17.68 15.41 16.79
CA PHE A 454 -16.67 16.29 16.22
C PHE A 454 -16.13 15.79 14.86
N ARG A 455 -15.93 14.47 14.72
CA ARG A 455 -15.54 13.84 13.44
C ARG A 455 -16.59 13.98 12.35
N GLN A 456 -17.86 13.82 12.69
CA GLN A 456 -18.96 14.04 11.74
C GLN A 456 -19.05 15.50 11.31
N ALA A 457 -18.91 16.43 12.26
CA ALA A 457 -18.84 17.86 11.98
C ALA A 457 -17.67 18.20 11.06
N TRP A 458 -16.48 17.64 11.32
CA TRP A 458 -15.30 17.82 10.48
C TRP A 458 -15.51 17.39 9.03
N TYR A 459 -15.99 16.16 8.78
CA TYR A 459 -16.20 15.69 7.41
C TYR A 459 -17.35 16.41 6.71
N SER A 460 -18.37 16.88 7.44
CA SER A 460 -19.44 17.69 6.88
C SER A 460 -18.92 19.06 6.47
N PHE A 461 -18.10 19.69 7.33
CA PHE A 461 -17.41 20.93 7.03
C PHE A 461 -16.51 20.83 5.79
N LEU A 462 -15.70 19.77 5.67
CA LEU A 462 -14.85 19.57 4.50
C LEU A 462 -15.64 19.50 3.18
N LYS A 463 -16.84 18.90 3.19
CA LYS A 463 -17.70 18.82 2.00
C LYS A 463 -18.28 20.18 1.57
N LEU A 464 -18.38 21.12 2.50
CA LEU A 464 -18.93 22.45 2.25
C LEU A 464 -17.85 23.46 1.81
N LEU A 465 -16.55 23.14 1.90
CA LEU A 465 -15.49 24.05 1.46
C LEU A 465 -15.52 24.26 -0.07
N ASP A 466 -15.38 25.51 -0.53
CA ASP A 466 -15.32 25.89 -1.95
C ASP A 466 -13.97 25.58 -2.63
N ILE A 467 -13.51 24.34 -2.50
CA ILE A 467 -12.24 23.91 -3.07
C ILE A 467 -12.41 23.48 -4.53
N ASN A 468 -11.77 24.21 -5.44
CA ASN A 468 -11.61 23.76 -6.82
C ASN A 468 -10.39 22.84 -6.93
N TYR A 469 -10.65 21.54 -6.90
CA TYR A 469 -9.64 20.51 -7.06
C TYR A 469 -9.12 20.39 -8.50
N ASP A 470 -9.91 20.76 -9.51
CA ASP A 470 -9.49 20.64 -10.92
C ASP A 470 -8.40 21.65 -11.25
N SER A 471 -8.62 22.93 -10.91
CA SER A 471 -7.61 23.97 -11.12
C SER A 471 -6.45 23.87 -10.12
N GLY A 472 -6.69 23.38 -8.90
CA GLY A 472 -5.68 23.34 -7.85
C GLY A 472 -4.59 22.28 -8.02
N PHE A 473 -4.71 21.39 -9.02
CA PHE A 473 -3.69 20.39 -9.39
C PHE A 473 -3.16 20.63 -10.81
N GLN A 474 -3.33 21.85 -11.32
CA GLN A 474 -2.81 22.27 -12.61
C GLN A 474 -1.76 23.36 -12.39
N CYS A 475 -0.59 23.21 -13.01
CA CYS A 475 0.45 24.24 -12.91
C CYS A 475 0.07 25.46 -13.78
N PRO A 476 0.18 26.69 -13.28
CA PRO A 476 -0.06 27.90 -14.08
C PRO A 476 0.86 28.02 -15.30
N GLU A 477 2.10 27.52 -15.21
CA GLU A 477 3.08 27.57 -16.30
C GLU A 477 2.99 26.35 -17.24
N CYS A 478 2.85 25.14 -16.70
CA CYS A 478 2.84 23.94 -17.55
C CYS A 478 1.47 23.65 -18.19
N GLY A 479 0.37 24.16 -17.62
CA GLY A 479 -0.98 23.79 -18.02
C GLY A 479 -1.38 22.37 -17.55
N PRO A 480 -2.29 21.68 -18.25
CA PRO A 480 -2.83 20.38 -17.82
C PRO A 480 -1.87 19.20 -18.01
N GLU A 481 -0.95 19.28 -18.98
CA GLU A 481 0.01 18.21 -19.28
C GLU A 481 1.46 18.71 -19.17
N PRO A 482 2.17 18.40 -18.07
CA PRO A 482 3.55 18.83 -17.88
C PRO A 482 4.52 18.02 -18.75
N LYS A 483 5.43 18.71 -19.44
CA LYS A 483 6.48 18.09 -20.26
C LYS A 483 7.59 17.45 -19.42
N VAL A 484 7.87 18.02 -18.25
CA VAL A 484 8.83 17.48 -17.28
C VAL A 484 8.06 17.03 -16.05
N VAL A 485 8.20 15.74 -15.73
CA VAL A 485 7.60 15.16 -14.53
C VAL A 485 8.68 14.68 -13.56
N ILE A 486 8.42 14.88 -12.28
CA ILE A 486 9.21 14.37 -11.17
C ILE A 486 8.27 13.51 -10.34
N CYS A 487 8.63 12.25 -10.11
CA CYS A 487 7.78 11.34 -9.34
C CYS A 487 8.58 10.52 -8.34
N ASP A 488 7.91 10.07 -7.27
CA ASP A 488 8.46 9.16 -6.26
C ASP A 488 7.32 8.54 -5.44
N GLY A 489 7.61 7.40 -4.81
CA GLY A 489 6.73 6.76 -3.83
C GLY A 489 7.05 7.20 -2.39
N THR A 490 6.02 7.40 -1.58
CA THR A 490 6.17 7.66 -0.13
C THR A 490 5.38 6.66 0.70
N ALA A 491 5.96 6.20 1.81
CA ALA A 491 5.38 5.22 2.73
C ALA A 491 4.30 5.85 3.62
N LEU A 492 3.26 6.40 3.00
CA LEU A 492 2.06 6.96 3.59
C LEU A 492 0.85 6.25 2.97
N SER A 493 0.13 5.46 3.76
CA SER A 493 -1.10 4.82 3.31
C SER A 493 -1.93 4.36 4.49
N PHE A 494 -3.10 3.78 4.23
CA PHE A 494 -4.00 3.22 5.23
C PHE A 494 -3.82 1.70 5.35
N ARG A 495 -4.48 1.09 6.35
CA ARG A 495 -4.40 -0.36 6.60
C ARG A 495 -4.97 -1.16 5.43
N ARG A 496 -4.29 -2.24 5.04
CA ARG A 496 -4.74 -3.12 3.94
C ARG A 496 -6.11 -3.72 4.22
N GLU A 497 -6.40 -4.00 5.49
CA GLU A 497 -7.67 -4.60 5.94
C GLU A 497 -8.90 -3.70 5.70
N LEU A 498 -8.70 -2.45 5.26
CA LEU A 498 -9.79 -1.47 5.01
C LEU A 498 -10.16 -1.38 3.54
N LEU A 499 -9.42 -2.09 2.66
CA LEU A 499 -9.79 -2.20 1.26
C LEU A 499 -10.94 -3.19 1.10
N PRO A 500 -12.00 -2.83 0.37
CA PRO A 500 -12.97 -3.82 -0.10
C PRO A 500 -12.28 -4.89 -0.94
N TRP A 501 -12.69 -6.13 -0.76
CA TRP A 501 -12.07 -7.32 -1.37
C TRP A 501 -12.03 -7.26 -2.91
N ASP A 502 -13.02 -6.62 -3.52
CA ASP A 502 -13.17 -6.52 -4.97
C ASP A 502 -11.97 -5.81 -5.63
N HIS A 503 -11.36 -4.80 -4.96
CA HIS A 503 -10.20 -4.06 -5.49
C HIS A 503 -8.89 -4.87 -5.49
N MET A 504 -8.79 -5.95 -4.69
CA MET A 504 -7.61 -6.82 -4.68
C MET A 504 -7.62 -7.83 -5.83
N SER A 505 -8.81 -8.26 -6.26
CA SER A 505 -8.99 -9.34 -7.26
C SER A 505 -8.78 -8.88 -8.70
N GLN A 506 -8.99 -7.60 -9.00
CA GLN A 506 -8.96 -7.08 -10.38
C GLN A 506 -7.55 -7.04 -11.00
N GLN A 507 -6.49 -7.07 -10.19
CA GLN A 507 -5.12 -7.08 -10.72
C GLN A 507 -4.66 -8.47 -11.22
N ASP A 508 -5.28 -9.56 -10.75
CA ASP A 508 -4.86 -10.93 -11.11
C ASP A 508 -5.76 -11.58 -12.19
N VAL A 509 -6.93 -11.00 -12.49
CA VAL A 509 -7.88 -11.53 -13.50
C VAL A 509 -7.58 -11.05 -14.93
N ALA A 510 -6.80 -9.99 -15.12
CA ALA A 510 -6.52 -9.42 -16.44
C ALA A 510 -5.63 -10.29 -17.37
N ALA A 511 -5.17 -11.47 -16.92
CA ALA A 511 -4.21 -12.32 -17.63
C ALA A 511 -4.82 -13.36 -18.60
N LYS A 512 -6.15 -13.42 -18.77
CA LYS A 512 -6.79 -14.34 -19.74
C LYS A 512 -7.60 -13.57 -20.78
N GLY A 513 -6.91 -13.06 -21.80
CA GLY A 513 -7.52 -12.51 -23.00
C GLY A 513 -6.47 -12.30 -24.09
N GLU A 514 -6.76 -12.79 -25.29
CA GLU A 514 -5.87 -12.76 -26.46
C GLU A 514 -5.81 -11.37 -27.09
N VAL A 515 -4.80 -10.57 -26.71
CA VAL A 515 -3.85 -9.81 -27.56
C VAL A 515 -2.71 -9.39 -26.61
N GLN A 516 -1.49 -9.85 -26.84
CA GLN A 516 -0.33 -9.48 -26.01
C GLN A 516 0.66 -8.70 -26.88
N ASN A 517 0.78 -7.39 -26.64
CA ASN A 517 1.76 -6.57 -27.33
C ASN A 517 3.18 -6.91 -26.87
N SER A 518 4.13 -6.89 -27.80
CA SER A 518 5.55 -7.13 -27.54
C SER A 518 6.35 -5.84 -27.68
N GLY A 519 6.99 -5.38 -26.60
CA GLY A 519 7.98 -4.31 -26.70
C GLY A 519 9.31 -4.80 -27.28
N SER A 520 10.38 -4.02 -27.09
CA SER A 520 11.74 -4.49 -27.40
C SER A 520 12.28 -5.42 -26.33
N SER A 521 13.29 -6.21 -26.68
CA SER A 521 14.05 -7.05 -25.75
C SER A 521 15.32 -6.35 -25.28
N TYR A 522 15.91 -6.86 -24.20
CA TYR A 522 17.19 -6.37 -23.70
C TYR A 522 18.33 -6.48 -24.74
N GLN A 523 18.34 -7.56 -25.53
CA GLN A 523 19.40 -7.82 -26.51
C GLN A 523 19.37 -6.86 -27.71
N GLU A 524 18.23 -6.23 -27.97
CA GLU A 524 18.07 -5.19 -29.00
C GLU A 524 18.65 -3.83 -28.57
N ARG A 525 18.97 -3.64 -27.29
CA ARG A 525 19.27 -2.32 -26.69
C ARG A 525 20.69 -2.16 -26.19
N VAL A 526 21.42 -3.25 -25.97
CA VAL A 526 22.76 -3.22 -25.39
C VAL A 526 23.82 -3.49 -26.43
N PHE A 527 24.95 -2.78 -26.32
CA PHE A 527 26.03 -2.90 -27.29
C PHE A 527 26.87 -4.17 -27.07
N VAL A 528 27.43 -4.33 -25.87
CA VAL A 528 28.12 -5.58 -25.48
C VAL A 528 27.08 -6.55 -24.90
N LYS A 529 26.72 -7.57 -25.67
CA LYS A 529 25.59 -8.47 -25.38
C LYS A 529 25.87 -9.45 -24.23
N THR A 530 27.09 -9.97 -24.14
CA THR A 530 27.44 -11.01 -23.16
C THR A 530 27.80 -10.39 -21.81
N ALA A 531 27.41 -11.08 -20.72
CA ALA A 531 27.79 -10.63 -19.37
C ALA A 531 29.31 -10.70 -19.16
N ARG A 532 29.95 -11.74 -19.73
CA ARG A 532 31.40 -11.91 -19.67
C ARG A 532 32.15 -10.82 -20.43
N GLY A 533 31.70 -10.43 -21.63
CA GLY A 533 32.30 -9.32 -22.38
C GLY A 533 32.23 -8.00 -21.63
N ARG A 534 31.09 -7.70 -20.99
CA ARG A 534 30.94 -6.51 -20.15
C ARG A 534 31.88 -6.50 -18.95
N GLN A 535 32.02 -7.65 -18.27
CA GLN A 535 32.95 -7.81 -17.15
C GLN A 535 34.40 -7.58 -17.59
N LEU A 536 34.83 -8.27 -18.64
CA LEU A 536 36.19 -8.15 -19.19
C LEU A 536 36.49 -6.72 -19.66
N LEU A 537 35.51 -6.03 -20.25
CA LEU A 537 35.67 -4.65 -20.67
C LEU A 537 35.89 -3.72 -19.47
N LEU A 538 35.17 -3.92 -18.36
CA LEU A 538 35.41 -3.16 -17.13
C LEU A 538 36.78 -3.45 -16.52
N GLU A 539 37.19 -4.72 -16.46
CA GLU A 539 38.52 -5.13 -15.98
C GLU A 539 39.63 -4.50 -16.83
N PHE A 540 39.50 -4.53 -18.16
CA PHE A 540 40.45 -3.90 -19.09
C PHE A 540 40.59 -2.39 -18.85
N LEU A 541 39.49 -1.68 -18.68
CA LEU A 541 39.50 -0.22 -18.52
C LEU A 541 40.10 0.23 -17.18
N ASN A 542 39.98 -0.59 -16.13
CA ASN A 542 40.46 -0.27 -14.79
C ASN A 542 41.92 -0.72 -14.56
N ASP A 543 42.21 -2.00 -14.80
CA ASP A 543 43.42 -2.66 -14.31
C ASP A 543 44.29 -3.25 -15.45
N GLY A 544 43.79 -3.20 -16.68
CA GLY A 544 44.36 -3.93 -17.82
C GLY A 544 44.03 -5.42 -17.77
N LEU A 545 44.36 -6.15 -18.85
CA LEU A 545 44.09 -7.58 -18.96
C LEU A 545 45.35 -8.38 -19.31
N THR A 546 45.36 -9.64 -18.90
CA THR A 546 46.32 -10.62 -19.40
C THR A 546 46.05 -10.91 -20.89
N PRO A 547 47.06 -11.33 -21.68
CA PRO A 547 46.86 -11.62 -23.11
C PRO A 547 45.72 -12.62 -23.40
N PRO A 548 45.54 -13.73 -22.65
CA PRO A 548 44.41 -14.63 -22.86
C PRO A 548 43.05 -13.99 -22.57
N ALA A 549 42.97 -13.16 -21.52
CA ALA A 549 41.75 -12.44 -21.18
C ALA A 549 41.42 -11.35 -22.21
N MET A 550 42.44 -10.73 -22.81
CA MET A 550 42.27 -9.80 -23.93
C MET A 550 41.69 -10.51 -25.16
N ASP A 551 42.22 -11.68 -25.54
CA ASP A 551 41.66 -12.47 -26.65
C ASP A 551 40.20 -12.90 -26.37
N GLU A 552 39.88 -13.23 -25.13
CA GLU A 552 38.51 -13.51 -24.71
C GLU A 552 37.60 -12.27 -24.83
N LEU A 553 38.09 -11.09 -24.42
CA LEU A 553 37.37 -9.83 -24.54
C LEU A 553 37.05 -9.50 -26.00
N LEU A 554 38.05 -9.57 -26.89
CA LEU A 554 37.90 -9.25 -28.32
C LEU A 554 36.89 -10.17 -29.03
N LYS A 555 36.73 -11.42 -28.56
CA LYS A 555 35.71 -12.36 -29.06
C LYS A 555 34.29 -12.05 -28.55
N ASN A 556 34.17 -11.31 -27.46
CA ASN A 556 32.90 -11.05 -26.78
C ASN A 556 32.32 -9.65 -27.03
N VAL A 557 33.03 -8.79 -27.78
CA VAL A 557 32.59 -7.42 -28.11
C VAL A 557 32.35 -7.26 -29.61
N PRO A 558 31.54 -6.27 -30.04
CA PRO A 558 31.36 -5.94 -31.46
C PRO A 558 32.67 -5.55 -32.15
N LEU A 559 32.76 -5.76 -33.47
CA LEU A 559 33.97 -5.57 -34.27
C LEU A 559 34.53 -4.14 -34.20
N SER A 560 33.67 -3.13 -34.25
CA SER A 560 34.08 -1.71 -34.12
C SER A 560 34.80 -1.45 -32.80
N LEU A 561 34.27 -1.98 -31.69
CA LEU A 561 34.91 -1.88 -30.39
C LEU A 561 36.17 -2.74 -30.28
N ALA A 562 36.16 -3.97 -30.81
CA ALA A 562 37.36 -4.81 -30.85
C ALA A 562 38.52 -4.13 -31.62
N THR A 563 38.21 -3.37 -32.66
CA THR A 563 39.21 -2.64 -33.45
C THR A 563 39.81 -1.49 -32.66
N LEU A 564 38.97 -0.74 -31.94
CA LEU A 564 39.41 0.34 -31.05
C LEU A 564 40.30 -0.20 -29.90
N LEU A 565 39.89 -1.30 -29.27
CA LEU A 565 40.59 -1.90 -28.11
C LEU A 565 41.97 -2.49 -28.43
N LYS A 566 42.32 -2.68 -29.72
CA LYS A 566 43.66 -3.13 -30.13
C LYS A 566 44.71 -2.03 -30.04
N LYS A 567 44.29 -0.77 -29.86
CA LYS A 567 45.18 0.39 -29.70
C LYS A 567 45.23 0.82 -28.23
N PRO A 568 46.29 1.52 -27.80
CA PRO A 568 46.32 2.16 -26.48
C PRO A 568 45.12 3.11 -26.32
N ILE A 569 44.31 2.91 -25.28
CA ILE A 569 43.13 3.72 -25.02
C ILE A 569 43.52 4.96 -24.20
N PRO A 570 43.29 6.19 -24.68
CA PRO A 570 43.52 7.39 -23.89
C PRO A 570 42.65 7.44 -22.64
N GLU A 571 43.17 7.99 -21.54
CA GLU A 571 42.43 8.09 -20.26
C GLU A 571 41.09 8.81 -20.40
N TYR A 572 41.03 9.88 -21.20
CA TYR A 572 39.80 10.65 -21.42
C TYR A 572 38.68 9.84 -22.10
N LEU A 573 39.01 8.76 -22.81
CA LEU A 573 38.04 7.93 -23.53
C LEU A 573 37.46 6.82 -22.64
N LYS A 574 38.16 6.44 -21.57
CA LYS A 574 37.73 5.36 -20.66
C LYS A 574 36.32 5.57 -20.10
N PRO A 575 35.92 6.77 -19.59
CA PRO A 575 34.57 6.99 -19.07
C PRO A 575 33.47 6.70 -20.10
N PHE A 576 33.70 7.06 -21.37
CA PHE A 576 32.76 6.78 -22.46
C PHE A 576 32.67 5.27 -22.74
N LEU A 577 33.80 4.55 -22.74
CA LEU A 577 33.80 3.09 -22.95
C LEU A 577 33.20 2.32 -21.76
N THR A 578 33.32 2.84 -20.53
CA THR A 578 32.68 2.27 -19.34
C THR A 578 31.16 2.19 -19.50
N ILE A 579 30.54 3.16 -20.18
CA ILE A 579 29.09 3.16 -20.47
C ILE A 579 28.70 1.90 -21.25
N LEU A 580 29.51 1.51 -22.23
CA LEU A 580 29.25 0.34 -23.09
C LEU A 580 29.35 -0.99 -22.33
N ALA A 581 30.09 -0.98 -21.22
CA ALA A 581 30.24 -2.14 -20.35
C ALA A 581 29.09 -2.28 -19.34
N GLN A 582 28.27 -1.24 -19.16
CA GLN A 582 27.15 -1.27 -18.21
C GLN A 582 25.91 -1.92 -18.82
N LYS A 583 24.99 -2.38 -17.97
CA LYS A 583 23.76 -3.08 -18.39
C LYS A 583 22.66 -2.12 -18.87
N SER A 584 23.03 -0.96 -19.38
CA SER A 584 22.11 0.11 -19.75
C SER A 584 21.77 0.05 -21.23
N PRO A 585 20.51 0.31 -21.62
CA PRO A 585 20.15 0.59 -23.01
C PRO A 585 21.00 1.72 -23.59
N ILE A 586 21.54 1.53 -24.80
CA ILE A 586 22.29 2.57 -25.53
C ILE A 586 21.38 3.76 -25.85
N CYS A 587 20.10 3.51 -26.12
CA CYS A 587 19.09 4.56 -26.29
C CYS A 587 18.79 5.38 -25.03
N GLY A 588 19.32 5.00 -23.85
CA GLY A 588 19.32 5.85 -22.65
C GLY A 588 20.55 6.76 -22.54
N VAL A 589 21.41 6.76 -23.56
CA VAL A 589 22.61 7.61 -23.67
C VAL A 589 22.56 8.37 -24.99
N LEU A 590 22.21 7.69 -26.08
CA LEU A 590 21.96 8.24 -27.40
C LEU A 590 20.44 8.24 -27.63
N HIS A 591 19.75 9.31 -27.26
CA HIS A 591 18.30 9.42 -27.37
C HIS A 591 17.87 9.57 -28.85
N PRO A 592 17.29 8.55 -29.50
CA PRO A 592 17.14 8.56 -30.95
C PRO A 592 16.15 9.60 -31.45
N SER A 593 16.61 10.43 -32.38
CA SER A 593 15.82 11.40 -33.12
C SER A 593 16.42 11.58 -34.52
N GLU A 594 15.65 12.10 -35.47
CA GLU A 594 16.16 12.40 -36.83
C GLU A 594 17.37 13.34 -36.75
N LYS A 595 17.29 14.37 -35.91
CA LYS A 595 18.40 15.30 -35.69
C LYS A 595 19.64 14.61 -35.09
N LEU A 596 19.47 13.66 -34.18
CA LEU A 596 20.61 12.90 -33.64
C LEU A 596 21.21 11.96 -34.69
N HIS A 597 20.38 11.33 -35.52
CA HIS A 597 20.82 10.45 -36.59
C HIS A 597 21.72 11.22 -37.58
N ASP A 598 21.23 12.35 -38.08
CA ASP A 598 21.99 13.20 -39.01
C ASP A 598 23.27 13.72 -38.37
N PHE A 599 23.20 14.14 -37.10
CA PHE A 599 24.36 14.62 -36.36
C PHE A 599 25.43 13.53 -36.22
N ILE A 600 25.08 12.33 -35.75
CA ILE A 600 26.03 11.22 -35.61
C ILE A 600 26.59 10.79 -36.96
N SER A 601 25.75 10.72 -38.00
CA SER A 601 26.19 10.40 -39.37
C SER A 601 27.22 11.40 -39.88
N ASN A 602 26.97 12.70 -39.70
CA ASN A 602 27.89 13.77 -40.11
C ASN A 602 29.24 13.70 -39.38
N ILE A 603 29.24 13.58 -38.04
CA ILE A 603 30.50 13.54 -37.29
C ILE A 603 31.28 12.24 -37.54
N SER A 604 30.59 11.12 -37.80
CA SER A 604 31.22 9.87 -38.23
C SER A 604 31.77 9.92 -39.65
N ASN A 605 31.28 10.83 -40.50
CA ASN A 605 31.86 11.13 -41.82
C ASN A 605 32.99 12.18 -41.76
N GLY A 606 33.41 12.60 -40.55
CA GLY A 606 34.55 13.50 -40.35
C GLY A 606 34.20 14.98 -40.36
N VAL A 607 32.92 15.36 -40.24
CA VAL A 607 32.53 16.75 -40.02
C VAL A 607 33.10 17.25 -38.68
N GLY A 608 33.71 18.42 -38.68
CA GLY A 608 34.25 19.08 -37.49
C GLY A 608 33.14 19.44 -36.50
N VAL A 609 33.23 18.89 -35.28
CA VAL A 609 32.29 19.17 -34.19
C VAL A 609 32.66 20.46 -33.48
N SER A 610 33.94 20.59 -33.11
CA SER A 610 34.43 21.73 -32.32
C SER A 610 34.55 23.03 -33.13
N ASP A 611 34.35 22.97 -34.45
CA ASP A 611 34.33 24.14 -35.34
C ASP A 611 33.03 24.95 -35.21
N SER A 612 32.01 24.38 -34.57
CA SER A 612 30.70 25.02 -34.40
C SER A 612 30.28 24.99 -32.93
N ILE A 613 30.02 26.18 -32.38
CA ILE A 613 29.43 26.32 -31.04
C ILE A 613 28.10 25.57 -30.99
N GLU A 614 27.27 25.67 -32.04
CA GLU A 614 25.99 24.96 -32.11
C GLU A 614 26.17 23.44 -32.01
N ASN A 615 27.16 22.88 -32.72
CA ASN A 615 27.45 21.44 -32.67
C ASN A 615 27.95 21.01 -31.29
N MET A 616 28.84 21.77 -30.67
CA MET A 616 29.33 21.49 -29.31
C MET A 616 28.24 21.63 -28.25
N THR A 617 27.39 22.65 -28.37
CA THR A 617 26.21 22.84 -27.52
C THR A 617 25.22 21.69 -27.71
N TYR A 618 24.92 21.29 -28.95
CA TYR A 618 24.05 20.14 -29.21
C TYR A 618 24.65 18.85 -28.62
N LEU A 619 25.95 18.62 -28.81
CA LEU A 619 26.65 17.47 -28.25
C LEU A 619 26.59 17.45 -26.72
N GLN A 620 26.80 18.60 -26.07
CA GLN A 620 26.72 18.72 -24.61
C GLN A 620 25.32 18.38 -24.09
N HIS A 621 24.27 18.83 -24.77
CA HIS A 621 22.89 18.58 -24.37
C HIS A 621 22.43 17.16 -24.68
N GLN A 622 22.94 16.52 -25.73
CA GLN A 622 22.48 15.22 -26.22
C GLN A 622 23.31 14.04 -25.73
N ILE A 623 24.65 14.17 -25.74
CA ILE A 623 25.59 13.10 -25.36
C ILE A 623 26.73 13.70 -24.52
N PRO A 624 26.48 14.08 -23.25
CA PRO A 624 27.49 14.70 -22.38
C PRO A 624 28.79 13.89 -22.27
N ALA A 625 28.69 12.56 -22.28
CA ALA A 625 29.85 11.68 -22.20
C ALA A 625 30.78 11.81 -23.43
N LEU A 626 30.23 12.04 -24.63
CA LEU A 626 31.02 12.27 -25.84
C LEU A 626 31.51 13.72 -25.92
N PHE A 627 30.76 14.68 -25.36
CA PHE A 627 31.23 16.06 -25.20
C PHE A 627 32.54 16.13 -24.38
N GLU A 628 32.64 15.39 -23.27
CA GLU A 628 33.87 15.34 -22.46
C GLU A 628 35.06 14.73 -23.20
N VAL A 629 34.81 13.81 -24.14
CA VAL A 629 35.83 13.25 -25.04
C VAL A 629 36.27 14.32 -26.03
N MET A 630 35.33 15.01 -26.68
CA MET A 630 35.65 16.06 -27.66
C MET A 630 36.42 17.23 -27.05
N LYS A 631 36.11 17.63 -25.82
CA LYS A 631 36.82 18.68 -25.08
C LYS A 631 38.32 18.40 -24.91
N GLN A 632 38.71 17.13 -24.91
CA GLN A 632 40.08 16.66 -24.70
C GLN A 632 40.74 16.12 -25.96
N THR A 633 40.01 16.10 -27.09
CA THR A 633 40.52 15.61 -28.38
C THR A 633 41.33 16.70 -29.06
N GLU A 634 42.48 16.33 -29.62
CA GLU A 634 43.25 17.22 -30.50
C GLU A 634 42.58 17.31 -31.89
N GLY A 635 42.21 18.51 -32.30
CA GLY A 635 41.51 18.78 -33.56
C GLY A 635 40.01 19.00 -33.39
N CYS A 636 39.32 19.23 -34.51
CA CYS A 636 37.89 19.56 -34.51
C CYS A 636 36.97 18.35 -34.73
N CYS A 637 37.48 17.25 -35.28
CA CYS A 637 36.69 16.07 -35.63
C CYS A 637 36.75 15.00 -34.53
N VAL A 638 35.76 14.10 -34.52
CA VAL A 638 35.83 12.86 -33.73
C VAL A 638 37.03 12.02 -34.20
N PRO A 639 37.82 11.41 -33.28
CA PRO A 639 38.94 10.54 -33.63
C PRO A 639 38.52 9.45 -34.63
N GLU A 640 39.33 9.22 -35.67
CA GLU A 640 38.98 8.30 -36.76
C GLU A 640 38.61 6.89 -36.26
N ASP A 641 39.33 6.41 -35.25
CA ASP A 641 39.10 5.09 -34.64
C ASP A 641 37.76 4.98 -33.89
N LEU A 642 37.16 6.11 -33.51
CA LEU A 642 35.87 6.15 -32.80
C LEU A 642 34.67 6.23 -33.75
N ARG A 643 34.87 6.68 -35.00
CA ARG A 643 33.78 6.90 -35.96
C ARG A 643 32.95 5.64 -36.29
N PRO A 644 33.56 4.46 -36.53
CA PRO A 644 32.80 3.23 -36.76
C PRO A 644 32.01 2.80 -35.53
N LEU A 645 32.57 3.01 -34.33
CA LEU A 645 31.89 2.71 -33.07
C LEU A 645 30.63 3.58 -32.91
N LEU A 646 30.70 4.88 -33.20
CA LEU A 646 29.54 5.76 -33.12
C LEU A 646 28.40 5.36 -34.06
N GLN A 647 28.72 4.92 -35.28
CA GLN A 647 27.73 4.42 -36.23
C GLN A 647 27.04 3.16 -35.70
N ASP A 648 27.80 2.19 -35.18
CA ASP A 648 27.22 0.97 -34.60
C ASP A 648 26.37 1.28 -33.35
N LEU A 649 26.79 2.25 -32.53
CA LEU A 649 26.02 2.69 -31.36
C LEU A 649 24.69 3.33 -31.76
N LEU A 650 24.67 4.13 -32.83
CA LEU A 650 23.44 4.72 -33.37
C LEU A 650 22.45 3.63 -33.82
N VAL A 651 22.94 2.62 -34.55
CA VAL A 651 22.11 1.48 -34.98
C VAL A 651 21.50 0.74 -33.79
N VAL A 652 22.29 0.50 -32.73
CA VAL A 652 21.79 -0.15 -31.51
C VAL A 652 20.83 0.74 -30.72
N ALA A 653 21.00 2.06 -30.77
CA ALA A 653 20.08 3.01 -30.15
C ALA A 653 18.71 3.02 -30.84
N GLU A 654 18.66 2.90 -32.17
CA GLU A 654 17.43 2.94 -32.98
C GLU A 654 16.68 1.60 -33.07
N SER A 655 17.41 0.49 -33.01
CA SER A 655 16.93 -0.89 -33.01
C SER A 655 15.67 -1.17 -32.14
N PRO A 656 15.53 -0.63 -30.91
CA PRO A 656 14.38 -0.88 -30.05
C PRO A 656 13.05 -0.38 -30.60
N PHE A 657 13.10 0.56 -31.54
CA PHE A 657 11.95 1.24 -32.16
C PHE A 657 11.71 0.75 -33.58
N ALA A 658 12.74 0.19 -34.23
CA ALA A 658 12.64 -0.34 -35.58
C ALA A 658 11.62 -1.49 -35.65
N SER A 659 10.76 -1.44 -36.68
CA SER A 659 9.77 -2.50 -36.97
C SER A 659 8.75 -2.78 -35.85
N LYS A 660 8.55 -1.84 -34.90
CA LYS A 660 7.48 -1.95 -33.89
C LYS A 660 6.19 -1.34 -34.43
N GLN A 661 5.06 -1.90 -34.01
CA GLN A 661 3.74 -1.37 -34.33
C GLN A 661 3.21 -0.53 -33.16
N PRO A 662 2.50 0.58 -33.42
CA PRO A 662 1.83 1.33 -32.37
C PRO A 662 0.86 0.44 -31.60
N VAL A 663 0.84 0.60 -30.28
CA VAL A 663 -0.15 -0.08 -29.44
C VAL A 663 -1.45 0.71 -29.49
N SER A 664 -2.58 0.02 -29.54
CA SER A 664 -3.91 0.64 -29.52
C SER A 664 -4.09 1.57 -28.31
N ASP A 665 -4.64 2.77 -28.57
CA ASP A 665 -5.00 3.77 -27.55
C ASP A 665 -6.49 3.77 -27.22
N HIS A 666 -7.21 2.68 -27.49
CA HIS A 666 -8.61 2.55 -27.08
C HIS A 666 -8.76 2.63 -25.54
N LEU A 667 -9.82 3.31 -25.11
CA LEU A 667 -10.30 3.33 -23.73
C LEU A 667 -11.49 2.37 -23.65
N SER A 668 -11.36 1.27 -22.92
CA SER A 668 -12.47 0.36 -22.69
C SER A 668 -13.51 0.98 -21.77
N SER A 669 -14.79 0.66 -21.99
CA SER A 669 -15.92 1.15 -21.18
C SER A 669 -16.02 0.48 -19.80
N GLU A 670 -15.10 -0.44 -19.47
CA GLU A 670 -15.07 -1.10 -18.17
C GLU A 670 -14.41 -0.16 -17.15
N ALA A 671 -15.20 0.27 -16.16
CA ALA A 671 -14.69 1.01 -15.00
C ALA A 671 -13.70 0.12 -14.25
N ASP A 672 -12.42 0.43 -14.38
CA ASP A 672 -11.36 -0.22 -13.62
C ASP A 672 -11.49 0.23 -12.16
N GLY A 673 -11.67 -0.70 -11.21
CA GLY A 673 -11.82 -0.39 -9.79
C GLY A 673 -10.58 0.29 -9.16
N MET A 674 -9.54 0.50 -9.95
CA MET A 674 -8.37 1.34 -9.66
C MET A 674 -8.68 2.84 -9.58
N GLU A 675 -9.80 3.33 -10.12
CA GLU A 675 -10.10 4.77 -10.18
C GLU A 675 -10.37 5.39 -8.79
N GLU A 676 -10.95 4.63 -7.85
CA GLU A 676 -11.28 5.16 -6.51
C GLU A 676 -10.04 5.50 -5.64
N LEU A 677 -8.90 4.87 -5.93
CA LEU A 677 -7.63 5.04 -5.23
C LEU A 677 -6.60 5.86 -6.02
N SER A 678 -7.05 6.49 -7.11
CA SER A 678 -6.24 7.29 -8.01
C SER A 678 -6.88 8.67 -8.13
N PHE A 679 -6.11 9.74 -7.96
CA PHE A 679 -6.64 11.10 -8.02
C PHE A 679 -5.72 11.98 -8.86
N PHE A 680 -6.17 12.31 -10.06
CA PHE A 680 -5.45 13.09 -11.06
C PHE A 680 -6.43 13.98 -11.84
N PRO A 681 -6.92 15.08 -11.26
CA PRO A 681 -8.04 15.83 -11.84
C PRO A 681 -7.65 16.55 -13.14
N ALA A 682 -6.41 17.01 -13.26
CA ALA A 682 -5.88 17.62 -14.49
C ALA A 682 -5.40 16.58 -15.54
N LEU A 683 -5.26 15.31 -15.16
CA LEU A 683 -4.77 14.21 -16.00
C LEU A 683 -5.78 13.05 -15.99
N PRO A 684 -6.96 13.24 -16.62
CA PRO A 684 -7.96 12.20 -16.72
C PRO A 684 -7.42 11.00 -17.52
N ARG A 685 -8.05 9.84 -17.36
CA ARG A 685 -7.64 8.65 -18.12
C ARG A 685 -8.03 8.84 -19.60
N VAL A 686 -7.03 8.86 -20.47
CA VAL A 686 -7.19 9.04 -21.93
C VAL A 686 -7.10 7.74 -22.71
N ARG A 687 -6.55 6.67 -22.09
CA ARG A 687 -6.40 5.34 -22.72
C ARG A 687 -6.18 4.22 -21.71
N ASP A 688 -6.27 2.98 -22.18
CA ASP A 688 -5.97 1.79 -21.39
C ASP A 688 -4.46 1.59 -21.18
N ARG A 689 -4.09 0.92 -20.09
CA ARG A 689 -2.70 0.54 -19.82
C ARG A 689 -2.16 -0.36 -20.93
N GLY A 690 -3.01 -1.22 -21.49
CA GLY A 690 -2.64 -2.30 -22.41
C GLY A 690 -2.15 -3.57 -21.69
N LYS A 691 -2.14 -4.68 -22.44
CA LYS A 691 -1.65 -6.00 -22.02
C LYS A 691 -0.37 -6.34 -22.79
N TYR A 692 0.69 -6.74 -22.08
CA TYR A 692 2.00 -6.96 -22.68
C TYR A 692 2.56 -8.34 -22.36
N LEU A 693 3.32 -8.93 -23.31
CA LEU A 693 4.06 -10.18 -23.09
C LEU A 693 5.00 -10.10 -21.88
N ALA A 694 5.54 -8.91 -21.61
CA ALA A 694 6.43 -8.67 -20.48
C ALA A 694 5.74 -8.77 -19.11
N ASP A 695 4.41 -8.71 -19.05
CA ASP A 695 3.65 -8.82 -17.80
C ASP A 695 3.65 -10.27 -17.27
N GLY A 696 3.69 -11.28 -18.16
CA GLY A 696 3.75 -12.70 -17.80
C GLY A 696 5.13 -13.21 -17.38
N LYS A 697 6.20 -12.44 -17.61
CA LYS A 697 7.58 -12.85 -17.32
C LYS A 697 7.96 -12.50 -15.87
N LYS A 698 7.80 -13.45 -14.95
CA LYS A 698 8.35 -13.32 -13.59
C LYS A 698 9.90 -13.32 -13.64
N GLY A 699 10.50 -12.12 -13.54
CA GLY A 699 11.83 -11.92 -12.94
C GLY A 699 13.10 -12.31 -13.72
N ALA A 700 13.09 -12.34 -15.06
CA ALA A 700 14.26 -12.75 -15.85
C ALA A 700 15.07 -11.62 -16.53
N SER A 701 14.85 -10.34 -16.22
CA SER A 701 15.73 -9.26 -16.71
C SER A 701 16.86 -9.01 -15.70
N GLY A 702 18.11 -9.10 -16.16
CA GLY A 702 19.31 -8.84 -15.36
C GLY A 702 19.20 -7.51 -14.60
N LYS A 703 19.04 -7.64 -13.28
CA LYS A 703 18.69 -6.57 -12.32
C LYS A 703 19.79 -5.49 -12.30
N VAL A 704 19.42 -4.22 -12.51
CA VAL A 704 20.38 -3.09 -12.54
C VAL A 704 20.38 -2.29 -11.22
N CYS A 705 19.22 -2.09 -10.58
CA CYS A 705 19.11 -1.48 -9.24
C CYS A 705 17.92 -2.10 -8.47
N ARG A 706 18.05 -2.39 -7.17
CA ARG A 706 16.95 -2.84 -6.29
C ARG A 706 16.63 -1.75 -5.26
N LYS A 707 15.36 -1.35 -5.16
CA LYS A 707 14.76 -0.77 -3.96
C LYS A 707 14.10 -1.93 -3.22
N SER A 708 14.69 -2.37 -2.11
CA SER A 708 14.10 -3.40 -1.25
C SER A 708 13.87 -2.78 0.12
N SER A 709 12.66 -2.28 0.33
CA SER A 709 12.16 -1.95 1.66
C SER A 709 11.21 -3.06 2.10
N GLY A 710 11.45 -3.65 3.27
CA GLY A 710 10.46 -4.52 3.91
C GLY A 710 9.17 -3.72 4.12
N GLY A 711 8.07 -4.18 3.56
CA GLY A 711 6.76 -3.55 3.75
C GLY A 711 6.30 -3.66 5.18
N HIS A 712 5.54 -2.67 5.64
CA HIS A 712 4.81 -2.82 6.88
C HIS A 712 3.75 -3.93 6.68
N PRO A 713 3.64 -4.92 7.58
CA PRO A 713 2.78 -6.09 7.37
C PRO A 713 1.30 -5.74 7.22
N SER A 714 0.85 -4.64 7.84
CA SER A 714 -0.57 -4.24 7.85
C SER A 714 -0.92 -2.97 7.05
N LEU A 715 0.05 -2.18 6.59
CA LEU A 715 -0.22 -0.96 5.81
C LEU A 715 -0.05 -1.23 4.32
N LEU A 716 -0.84 -0.54 3.50
CA LEU A 716 -0.56 -0.49 2.08
C LEU A 716 0.81 0.18 1.82
N PRO A 717 1.48 -0.20 0.72
CA PRO A 717 2.82 0.27 0.38
C PRO A 717 3.06 1.78 0.41
N GLY A 718 2.08 2.61 0.05
CA GLY A 718 2.26 4.06 0.06
C GLY A 718 1.39 4.85 -0.91
N LEU A 719 1.79 6.10 -1.15
CA LEU A 719 1.32 6.95 -2.23
C LEU A 719 2.41 7.09 -3.29
N PHE A 720 2.03 7.02 -4.56
CA PHE A 720 2.86 7.46 -5.68
C PHE A 720 2.41 8.86 -6.09
N LEU A 721 3.34 9.81 -6.13
CA LEU A 721 3.05 11.22 -6.39
C LEU A 721 3.71 11.68 -7.69
N LEU A 722 2.99 12.51 -8.47
CA LEU A 722 3.49 13.10 -9.70
C LEU A 722 3.51 14.63 -9.58
N HIS A 723 4.67 15.24 -9.82
CA HIS A 723 4.86 16.69 -9.79
C HIS A 723 5.46 17.18 -11.12
N CYS A 724 5.26 18.46 -11.46
CA CYS A 724 6.04 19.10 -12.52
C CYS A 724 7.35 19.69 -12.00
N GLU A 725 8.16 20.24 -12.91
CA GLU A 725 9.43 20.92 -12.57
C GLU A 725 9.28 22.15 -11.66
N HIS A 726 8.11 22.80 -11.66
CA HIS A 726 7.78 23.92 -10.75
C HIS A 726 7.33 23.45 -9.35
N GLY A 727 7.25 22.14 -9.12
CA GLY A 727 6.89 21.55 -7.83
C GLY A 727 5.38 21.45 -7.57
N ILE A 728 4.51 21.76 -8.54
CA ILE A 728 3.07 21.53 -8.44
C ILE A 728 2.77 20.03 -8.58
N ASN A 729 1.98 19.49 -7.64
CA ASN A 729 1.48 18.12 -7.71
C ASN A 729 0.29 18.03 -8.68
N TYR A 730 0.32 17.07 -9.61
CA TYR A 730 -0.78 16.80 -10.55
C TYR A 730 -1.73 15.72 -10.08
N GLY A 731 -1.35 15.01 -9.01
CA GLY A 731 -2.14 13.94 -8.45
C GLY A 731 -1.30 12.88 -7.74
N PHE A 732 -2.01 11.85 -7.31
CA PHE A 732 -1.44 10.72 -6.59
C PHE A 732 -2.24 9.44 -6.79
N GLU A 733 -1.58 8.31 -6.59
CA GLU A 733 -2.18 6.98 -6.60
C GLU A 733 -1.78 6.20 -5.35
N VAL A 734 -2.73 5.51 -4.71
CA VAL A 734 -2.41 4.59 -3.62
C VAL A 734 -1.78 3.33 -4.20
N MET A 735 -0.56 3.03 -3.78
CA MET A 735 0.16 1.85 -4.21
C MET A 735 -0.37 0.61 -3.48
N LEU A 736 -0.92 -0.35 -4.23
CA LEU A 736 -1.39 -1.64 -3.68
C LEU A 736 -0.28 -2.67 -3.50
N ARG A 737 0.77 -2.57 -4.31
CA ARG A 737 1.99 -3.39 -4.25
C ARG A 737 3.18 -2.49 -4.02
N HIS A 738 4.29 -3.09 -3.56
CA HIS A 738 5.54 -2.36 -3.41
C HIS A 738 5.84 -1.54 -4.66
N GLU A 739 6.36 -0.35 -4.44
CA GLU A 739 6.73 0.57 -5.50
C GLU A 739 7.57 -0.17 -6.54
N SER A 740 7.04 -0.19 -7.76
CA SER A 740 7.63 -0.87 -8.89
C SER A 740 7.47 0.02 -10.12
N PRO A 741 8.28 -0.16 -11.18
CA PRO A 741 8.12 0.59 -12.42
C PRO A 741 6.72 0.50 -13.06
N ASN A 742 5.86 -0.43 -12.62
CA ASN A 742 4.49 -0.55 -13.12
C ASN A 742 3.64 0.69 -12.81
N THR A 743 3.74 1.26 -11.61
CA THR A 743 2.91 2.40 -11.21
C THR A 743 3.20 3.64 -12.08
N PRO A 744 4.45 4.16 -12.15
CA PRO A 744 4.78 5.26 -13.04
C PRO A 744 4.45 4.96 -14.51
N PHE A 745 4.71 3.74 -15.01
CA PHE A 745 4.34 3.35 -16.37
C PHE A 745 2.82 3.46 -16.60
N THR A 746 2.02 2.95 -15.66
CA THR A 746 0.56 2.96 -15.77
C THR A 746 0.03 4.39 -15.76
N VAL A 747 0.50 5.24 -14.83
CA VAL A 747 0.13 6.65 -14.75
C VAL A 747 0.48 7.38 -16.06
N MET A 748 1.73 7.30 -16.51
CA MET A 748 2.16 7.98 -17.73
C MET A 748 1.42 7.50 -18.97
N ARG A 749 1.22 6.19 -19.11
CA ARG A 749 0.54 5.63 -20.28
C ARG A 749 -0.94 6.01 -20.34
N THR A 750 -1.63 5.88 -19.21
CA THR A 750 -3.10 5.98 -19.18
C THR A 750 -3.62 7.40 -19.08
N ARG A 751 -2.82 8.34 -18.54
CA ARG A 751 -3.32 9.68 -18.16
C ARG A 751 -2.76 10.85 -18.97
N PHE A 752 -1.74 10.63 -19.78
CA PHE A 752 -1.15 11.70 -20.60
C PHE A 752 -1.55 11.53 -22.05
N GLN A 753 -2.13 12.54 -22.70
CA GLN A 753 -2.33 12.49 -24.15
C GLN A 753 -0.99 12.39 -24.87
N ASN A 754 -0.02 13.20 -24.47
CA ASN A 754 1.37 13.07 -24.88
C ASN A 754 2.23 12.75 -23.65
N VAL A 755 2.93 11.62 -23.66
CA VAL A 755 3.80 11.27 -22.52
C VAL A 755 4.85 12.37 -22.29
N PRO A 756 5.32 12.57 -21.05
CA PRO A 756 6.30 13.60 -20.74
C PRO A 756 7.56 13.48 -21.60
N ASP A 757 8.11 14.63 -21.99
CA ASP A 757 9.40 14.74 -22.65
C ASP A 757 10.53 14.26 -21.72
N THR A 758 10.40 14.53 -20.41
CA THR A 758 11.39 14.13 -19.39
C THR A 758 10.73 13.59 -18.13
N VAL A 759 11.21 12.45 -17.65
CA VAL A 759 10.79 11.77 -16.43
C VAL A 759 11.98 11.70 -15.46
N ILE A 760 11.84 12.33 -14.31
CA ILE A 760 12.81 12.31 -13.22
C ILE A 760 12.28 11.42 -12.09
N TYR A 761 13.00 10.34 -11.80
CA TYR A 761 12.58 9.31 -10.85
C TYR A 761 13.80 8.59 -10.27
N ASP A 762 13.76 8.21 -8.99
CA ASP A 762 14.88 7.52 -8.32
C ASP A 762 15.27 6.23 -9.06
N ASN A 763 14.30 5.53 -9.65
CA ASN A 763 14.48 4.25 -10.33
C ASN A 763 14.26 4.37 -11.84
N SER A 764 14.53 5.55 -12.42
CA SER A 764 14.39 5.87 -13.85
C SER A 764 15.07 4.87 -14.79
N CYS A 765 16.24 4.35 -14.44
CA CYS A 765 16.96 3.39 -15.29
C CYS A 765 16.19 2.07 -15.49
N ASN A 766 15.50 1.60 -14.45
CA ASN A 766 14.64 0.42 -14.54
C ASN A 766 13.30 0.78 -15.17
N LEU A 767 12.77 1.98 -14.92
CA LEU A 767 11.55 2.48 -15.55
C LEU A 767 11.70 2.56 -17.07
N HIS A 768 12.81 3.11 -17.58
CA HIS A 768 13.10 3.15 -19.01
C HIS A 768 13.06 1.75 -19.64
N ASN A 769 13.74 0.78 -19.01
CA ASN A 769 13.70 -0.62 -19.45
C ASN A 769 12.27 -1.21 -19.41
N TYR A 770 11.50 -0.86 -18.39
CA TYR A 770 10.13 -1.32 -18.19
C TYR A 770 9.20 -0.78 -19.28
N CYS A 771 9.32 0.50 -19.63
CA CYS A 771 8.59 1.16 -20.70
C CYS A 771 8.91 0.54 -22.05
N LEU A 772 10.20 0.42 -22.41
CA LEU A 772 10.60 -0.15 -23.69
C LEU A 772 10.20 -1.63 -23.86
N ASN A 773 10.11 -2.40 -22.76
CA ASN A 773 9.66 -3.80 -22.79
C ASN A 773 8.17 -3.95 -23.13
N ARG A 774 7.43 -2.84 -23.14
CA ARG A 774 5.99 -2.79 -23.31
C ARG A 774 5.62 -1.92 -24.50
N ASP A 775 5.92 -0.63 -24.42
CA ASP A 775 5.48 0.38 -25.37
C ASP A 775 6.65 1.28 -25.83
N PRO A 776 7.61 0.72 -26.61
CA PRO A 776 8.79 1.47 -27.00
C PRO A 776 8.47 2.69 -27.88
N LEU A 777 7.44 2.63 -28.73
CA LEU A 777 7.10 3.75 -29.60
C LEU A 777 6.50 4.92 -28.82
N LEU A 778 5.63 4.66 -27.84
CA LEU A 778 5.05 5.70 -26.99
C LEU A 778 6.14 6.48 -26.26
N PHE A 779 7.14 5.78 -25.70
CA PHE A 779 8.20 6.39 -24.90
C PHE A 779 9.48 6.70 -25.69
N LYS A 780 9.44 6.69 -27.03
CA LYS A 780 10.62 6.90 -27.89
C LYS A 780 11.32 8.24 -27.61
N ASN A 781 10.52 9.29 -27.40
CA ASN A 781 11.01 10.65 -27.23
C ASN A 781 11.12 11.07 -25.75
N THR A 782 10.86 10.16 -24.81
CA THR A 782 10.90 10.44 -23.37
C THR A 782 12.29 10.19 -22.80
N TRP A 783 12.84 11.20 -22.13
CA TRP A 783 14.08 11.13 -21.38
C TRP A 783 13.82 10.56 -19.99
N PHE A 784 14.61 9.56 -19.58
CA PHE A 784 14.53 8.99 -18.24
C PHE A 784 15.79 9.38 -17.46
N LEU A 785 15.63 10.17 -16.40
CA LEU A 785 16.74 10.71 -15.62
C LEU A 785 16.55 10.38 -14.14
N VAL A 786 17.65 10.05 -13.47
CA VAL A 786 17.67 9.71 -12.06
C VAL A 786 17.80 10.98 -11.24
N ASP A 787 16.98 11.08 -10.19
CA ASP A 787 17.04 12.20 -9.24
C ASP A 787 18.46 12.37 -8.65
N ARG A 788 18.87 13.63 -8.46
CA ARG A 788 20.22 14.01 -8.02
C ARG A 788 20.61 13.38 -6.68
N LEU A 789 19.70 13.30 -5.72
CA LEU A 789 20.02 12.71 -4.41
C LEU A 789 20.28 11.21 -4.48
N HIS A 790 19.58 10.55 -5.41
CA HIS A 790 19.57 9.10 -5.52
C HIS A 790 20.72 8.58 -6.40
N TRP A 791 21.27 9.40 -7.30
CA TRP A 791 22.34 9.00 -8.23
C TRP A 791 23.51 8.23 -7.60
N LYS A 792 23.93 8.60 -6.38
CA LYS A 792 25.02 7.91 -5.64
C LYS A 792 24.77 6.40 -5.45
N ASN A 793 23.52 5.96 -5.48
CA ASN A 793 23.13 4.55 -5.35
C ASN A 793 23.18 3.79 -6.69
N HIS A 794 23.38 4.46 -7.81
CA HIS A 794 23.35 3.89 -9.17
C HIS A 794 24.74 3.48 -9.65
N LYS A 795 25.35 2.50 -8.97
CA LYS A 795 26.71 2.04 -9.28
C LYS A 795 26.85 1.26 -10.60
N GLY A 796 25.76 0.66 -11.09
CA GLY A 796 25.74 -0.17 -12.31
C GLY A 796 25.08 0.47 -13.53
N CYS A 797 24.66 1.73 -13.43
CA CYS A 797 23.91 2.44 -14.48
C CYS A 797 24.80 3.37 -15.30
N SER A 798 24.40 3.59 -16.55
CA SER A 798 25.00 4.63 -17.40
C SER A 798 24.85 6.02 -16.83
N VAL A 799 25.93 6.80 -16.92
CA VAL A 799 25.91 8.25 -16.67
C VAL A 799 24.92 8.99 -17.56
N GLY A 800 24.43 8.37 -18.65
CA GLY A 800 23.33 8.89 -19.44
C GLY A 800 22.02 9.06 -18.65
N TYR A 801 21.85 8.36 -17.53
CA TYR A 801 20.72 8.56 -16.61
C TYR A 801 20.99 9.64 -15.56
N ARG A 802 22.20 10.21 -15.47
CA ARG A 802 22.55 11.19 -14.44
C ARG A 802 22.00 12.55 -14.82
N LEU A 803 20.98 13.05 -14.10
CA LEU A 803 20.38 14.35 -14.35
C LEU A 803 21.43 15.49 -14.39
N SER A 804 22.38 15.50 -13.46
CA SER A 804 23.45 16.53 -13.39
C SER A 804 24.47 16.49 -14.53
N SER A 805 24.39 15.52 -15.45
CA SER A 805 25.23 15.51 -16.64
C SER A 805 24.70 16.43 -17.76
N TYR A 806 23.49 16.96 -17.60
CA TYR A 806 22.74 17.68 -18.63
C TYR A 806 22.46 19.12 -18.18
N PRO A 807 23.22 20.12 -18.69
CA PRO A 807 23.11 21.51 -18.25
C PRO A 807 21.73 22.13 -18.42
N GLN A 808 20.95 21.68 -19.42
CA GLN A 808 19.59 22.16 -19.65
C GLN A 808 18.65 21.89 -18.47
N TYR A 809 19.01 20.97 -17.56
CA TYR A 809 18.18 20.58 -16.43
C TYR A 809 18.69 21.14 -15.10
N ASP A 810 19.72 22.00 -15.09
CA ASP A 810 20.36 22.51 -13.87
C ASP A 810 19.42 23.29 -12.95
N SER A 811 18.43 23.99 -13.52
CA SER A 811 17.42 24.75 -12.77
C SER A 811 16.35 23.89 -12.11
N ILE A 812 16.16 22.64 -12.55
CA ILE A 812 15.08 21.78 -12.07
C ILE A 812 15.37 21.35 -10.63
N ASN A 813 14.44 21.62 -9.71
CA ASN A 813 14.49 21.06 -8.36
C ASN A 813 14.03 19.59 -8.37
N SER A 814 14.95 18.66 -8.62
CA SER A 814 14.63 17.23 -8.65
C SER A 814 14.21 16.64 -7.28
N GLN A 815 14.40 17.41 -6.20
CA GLN A 815 13.98 17.03 -4.85
C GLN A 815 12.55 17.44 -4.50
N ALA A 816 11.81 18.08 -5.42
CA ALA A 816 10.47 18.60 -5.16
C ALA A 816 9.53 17.54 -4.53
N VAL A 817 9.57 16.30 -5.05
CA VAL A 817 8.75 15.21 -4.52
C VAL A 817 9.20 14.78 -3.13
N GLU A 818 10.51 14.65 -2.86
CA GLU A 818 10.99 14.28 -1.52
C GLU A 818 10.70 15.37 -0.48
N GLN A 819 10.77 16.64 -0.89
CA GLN A 819 10.36 17.78 -0.05
C GLN A 819 8.87 17.68 0.30
N CYS A 820 8.00 17.40 -0.68
CA CYS A 820 6.58 17.15 -0.45
C CYS A 820 6.35 15.93 0.47
N ASN A 821 7.01 14.80 0.16
CA ASN A 821 6.98 13.56 0.94
C ASN A 821 7.35 13.80 2.41
N SER A 822 8.36 14.62 2.67
CA SER A 822 8.79 14.97 4.03
C SER A 822 7.67 15.64 4.84
N THR A 823 6.83 16.45 4.19
CA THR A 823 5.68 17.10 4.83
C THR A 823 4.51 16.13 5.02
N LEU A 824 4.26 15.25 4.03
CA LEU A 824 3.25 14.20 4.10
C LEU A 824 3.52 13.19 5.23
N LYS A 825 4.79 12.89 5.54
CA LYS A 825 5.16 11.99 6.65
C LYS A 825 4.55 12.43 8.00
N LYS A 826 4.29 13.73 8.20
CA LYS A 826 3.63 14.26 9.41
C LYS A 826 2.20 13.74 9.57
N LEU A 827 1.51 13.47 8.46
CA LEU A 827 0.12 13.01 8.45
C LEU A 827 -0.03 11.52 8.74
N LYS A 828 1.08 10.76 8.80
CA LYS A 828 1.06 9.30 8.94
C LYS A 828 0.23 8.84 10.14
N GLY A 829 0.36 9.50 11.28
CA GLY A 829 -0.37 9.14 12.50
C GLY A 829 -1.89 9.30 12.38
N GLN A 830 -2.38 10.15 11.48
CA GLN A 830 -3.80 10.37 11.24
C GLN A 830 -4.32 9.52 10.08
N LEU A 831 -3.64 9.56 8.93
CA LEU A 831 -4.10 8.94 7.70
C LEU A 831 -4.07 7.40 7.74
N SER A 832 -3.14 6.81 8.50
CA SER A 832 -2.97 5.34 8.52
C SER A 832 -4.18 4.58 9.06
N TYR A 833 -5.05 5.24 9.81
CA TYR A 833 -6.19 4.63 10.50
C TYR A 833 -7.55 4.96 9.87
N MET A 834 -7.55 5.73 8.77
CA MET A 834 -8.76 6.15 8.07
C MET A 834 -9.26 5.12 7.07
N THR A 835 -10.57 5.12 6.80
CA THR A 835 -11.13 4.44 5.62
C THR A 835 -10.55 5.00 4.32
N PRO A 836 -10.60 4.24 3.21
CA PRO A 836 -10.14 4.72 1.90
C PRO A 836 -10.73 6.08 1.52
N THR A 837 -12.04 6.28 1.67
CA THR A 837 -12.73 7.54 1.33
C THR A 837 -12.19 8.73 2.13
N ASN A 838 -12.03 8.57 3.45
CA ASN A 838 -11.53 9.64 4.32
C ASN A 838 -10.05 9.92 4.08
N PHE A 839 -9.26 8.86 3.85
CA PHE A 839 -7.86 8.96 3.48
C PHE A 839 -7.71 9.78 2.19
N MET A 840 -8.46 9.43 1.14
CA MET A 840 -8.42 10.14 -0.14
C MET A 840 -8.82 11.61 0.03
N GLY A 841 -9.92 11.89 0.74
CA GLY A 841 -10.38 13.28 0.97
C GLY A 841 -9.35 14.14 1.70
N GLN A 842 -8.71 13.62 2.75
CA GLN A 842 -7.71 14.34 3.52
C GLN A 842 -6.39 14.53 2.75
N ALA A 843 -5.96 13.51 1.99
CA ALA A 843 -4.79 13.62 1.12
C ALA A 843 -5.00 14.67 0.02
N LYS A 844 -6.19 14.70 -0.61
CA LYS A 844 -6.58 15.73 -1.59
C LYS A 844 -6.50 17.13 -1.01
N LEU A 845 -7.13 17.37 0.14
CA LEU A 845 -7.11 18.67 0.83
C LEU A 845 -5.68 19.14 1.12
N PHE A 846 -4.84 18.26 1.67
CA PHE A 846 -3.48 18.62 2.04
C PHE A 846 -2.62 18.96 0.83
N LEU A 847 -2.65 18.13 -0.22
CA LEU A 847 -1.87 18.35 -1.44
C LEU A 847 -2.36 19.58 -2.20
N TRP A 848 -3.67 19.79 -2.27
CA TRP A 848 -4.26 21.02 -2.82
C TRP A 848 -3.73 22.27 -2.12
N TYR A 849 -3.75 22.28 -0.79
CA TYR A 849 -3.25 23.42 -0.01
C TYR A 849 -1.75 23.70 -0.25
N LYS A 850 -0.95 22.64 -0.42
CA LYS A 850 0.47 22.76 -0.81
C LYS A 850 0.62 23.36 -2.20
N ASN A 851 -0.16 22.89 -3.17
CA ASN A 851 -0.16 23.44 -4.52
C ASN A 851 -0.51 24.91 -4.55
N GLN A 852 -1.54 25.35 -3.80
CA GLN A 852 -1.89 26.78 -3.72
C GLN A 852 -0.70 27.63 -3.27
N THR A 853 0.01 27.19 -2.23
CA THR A 853 1.19 27.91 -1.71
C THR A 853 2.33 28.01 -2.74
N ILE A 854 2.45 27.02 -3.63
CA ILE A 854 3.47 27.00 -4.70
C ILE A 854 2.98 27.84 -5.89
N ALA A 855 1.72 27.71 -6.28
CA ALA A 855 1.11 28.47 -7.38
C ALA A 855 1.15 29.98 -7.13
N ASP A 856 0.88 30.41 -5.90
CA ASP A 856 0.98 31.82 -5.51
C ASP A 856 2.40 32.38 -5.70
N LYS A 857 3.43 31.56 -5.45
CA LYS A 857 4.84 31.93 -5.67
C LYS A 857 5.25 31.95 -7.14
N ILE A 858 4.57 31.17 -7.97
CA ILE A 858 4.79 31.14 -9.43
C ILE A 858 4.13 32.37 -10.07
N CYS A 859 2.94 32.75 -9.57
CA CYS A 859 2.17 33.87 -10.13
C CYS A 859 2.56 35.25 -9.57
N SER A 860 3.43 35.31 -8.55
CA SER A 860 3.97 36.56 -7.98
C SER A 860 5.34 36.87 -8.54
#